data_AF-A0A522FSN9-F1
#
_entry.id   AF-A0A522FSN9-F1
#
_cell.length_a   1.000
_cell.length_b   1.000
_cell.length_c   1.000
_cell.angle_alpha   90.00
_cell.angle_beta   90.00
_cell.angle_gamma   90.00
#
_symmetry.space_group_name_H-M   'P 1'
#
loop_
_entity.id
_entity.type
_entity.pdbx_description
1 polymer ?
#
loop_
_entity_poly.entity_id
_entity_poly.type
_entity_poly.pdbx_seq_one_letter_code
_entity_poly.pdbx_strand_id
1 'polypeptide(L)'
;MTDNKKEKISELQYIKGVGPVRAAALAKDGISTQQDLLNYFPRDYIDRNAISSLKALAVKLRQDDLFESKPIPKDFSLKNEVIAIGQITDSDEKHFGKNKKMLKLSITDGSGGFANIIFWSYTDFYKKSYPTGELIVISGRPELDSFGRINFHHPEIEKFHPDDEKLYREGRILPVYPLTQAMKSGRWNMRVLRQVVYSAIENQLSNIKENLSENLLTKYKLIKRPDAFRILHFPDNIEDVGKAKFRMKFEEVFFFELFLAIRQKKSKVAEPGLIINPKSPRARRLYESLPFNLTKDQKKVIREITDDMKSGNPMNRLLQGDVGSGKTIVSLLTMLDVIDNGYQVAIMAPTEILAEQHFHTIRDYVDNLNVNVVQLIGGQKTKARSQILDSIKSGEANIIVGTHAMFESTVTYKNLGLVVIDEQHRFGVAQRGQLKRLGEQSHDVSRTPHILVMSATPIPRTLSMTLYGDLDVSIIREMPLNRKSIKTRVVFESQLTDIYIFIKKEISVGHQAFIVFPLVEKSEKLELKSAVEHFEMLKNNVFPELKCGLLHGQMFWYEKEDTMKAFLNKQFDILIATTVIEVGIDIPNATVMLINNSERFGLSTLHQLRGRVGRSELQSYCFLATKENYKYDLKRKDAQEDDRKAAIIRLKTMEESTDGFNISEVDLKLRGPGDVLGTRQSGLPSFKFLDLVRDGDIITEARREAFSMIEDDPHLRKPQNEIIRNEFLRQYKDDKSYFDIA
;
A
#
# COMPACT_ATOMS: atom_id res chain seq x y z
N MET A 1 6.02 9.99 59.88
CA MET A 1 7.23 9.19 59.60
C MET A 1 7.38 9.11 58.11
N THR A 2 8.52 9.60 57.64
CA THR A 2 8.94 9.75 56.25
C THR A 2 9.21 8.38 55.61
N ASP A 3 8.34 7.95 54.70
CA ASP A 3 8.66 6.82 53.82
C ASP A 3 9.30 7.32 52.53
N ASN A 4 10.57 6.93 52.39
CA ASN A 4 11.46 7.17 51.27
C ASN A 4 10.81 6.85 49.92
N LYS A 5 10.43 7.88 49.16
CA LYS A 5 10.47 7.82 47.69
C LYS A 5 11.94 7.66 47.27
N LYS A 6 12.46 6.44 47.28
CA LYS A 6 13.64 6.11 46.46
C LYS A 6 13.23 6.38 45.01
N GLU A 7 13.73 7.48 44.43
CA GLU A 7 13.65 7.71 43.00
C GLU A 7 14.13 6.45 42.29
N LYS A 8 13.25 5.82 41.50
CA LYS A 8 13.58 4.65 40.70
C LYS A 8 14.65 5.10 39.70
N ILE A 9 15.93 4.82 40.01
CA ILE A 9 17.05 5.11 39.14
C ILE A 9 16.79 4.37 37.83
N SER A 10 16.64 5.12 36.72
CA SER A 10 16.46 4.53 35.40
C SER A 10 17.70 3.71 35.05
N GLU A 11 17.52 2.52 34.49
CA GLU A 11 18.60 1.61 34.07
C GLU A 11 19.61 2.29 33.11
N LEU A 12 19.16 3.32 32.39
CA LEU A 12 19.98 4.14 31.52
C LEU A 12 20.99 5.00 32.28
N GLN A 13 20.74 5.34 33.55
CA GLN A 13 21.66 6.15 34.37
C GLN A 13 22.93 5.40 34.76
N TYR A 14 22.96 4.07 34.59
CA TYR A 14 24.18 3.27 34.74
C TYR A 14 25.13 3.42 33.55
N ILE A 15 24.68 4.01 32.43
CA ILE A 15 25.55 4.29 31.28
C ILE A 15 26.30 5.60 31.53
N LYS A 16 27.63 5.54 31.40
CA LYS A 16 28.50 6.70 31.52
C LYS A 16 28.06 7.81 30.55
N GLY A 17 27.74 8.99 31.08
CA GLY A 17 27.29 10.15 30.30
C GLY A 17 25.77 10.39 30.33
N VAL A 18 24.99 9.50 30.94
CA VAL A 18 23.53 9.65 31.10
C VAL A 18 23.18 10.05 32.54
N GLY A 19 22.99 11.35 32.77
CA GLY A 19 22.45 11.84 34.04
C GLY A 19 20.91 11.78 34.10
N PRO A 20 20.28 12.10 35.26
CA PRO A 20 18.83 12.02 35.46
C PRO A 20 18.02 12.81 34.43
N VAL A 21 18.48 14.02 34.07
CA VAL A 21 17.84 14.89 33.06
C VAL A 21 17.87 14.25 31.67
N ARG A 22 18.98 13.61 31.31
CA ARG A 22 19.14 12.93 30.01
C ARG A 22 18.32 11.65 29.94
N ALA A 23 18.29 10.87 31.02
CA ALA A 23 17.45 9.68 31.13
C ALA A 23 15.96 10.02 31.03
N ALA A 24 15.50 11.08 31.72
CA ALA A 24 14.11 11.54 31.63
C ALA A 24 13.74 12.00 30.22
N ALA A 25 14.68 12.59 29.47
CA ALA A 25 14.46 12.99 28.08
C ALA A 25 14.32 11.78 27.14
N LEU A 26 15.18 10.75 27.28
CA LEU A 26 15.06 9.49 26.52
C LEU A 26 13.74 8.76 26.83
N ALA A 27 13.34 8.72 28.09
CA ALA A 27 12.11 8.06 28.52
C ALA A 27 10.85 8.67 27.89
N LYS A 28 10.84 9.98 27.61
CA LYS A 28 9.74 10.65 26.90
C LYS A 28 9.57 10.17 25.45
N ASP A 29 10.64 9.64 24.86
CA ASP A 29 10.64 9.06 23.51
C ASP A 29 10.53 7.52 23.54
N GLY A 30 10.13 6.95 24.69
CA GLY A 30 9.94 5.51 24.85
C GLY A 30 11.22 4.71 25.11
N ILE A 31 12.38 5.37 25.30
CA ILE A 31 13.66 4.72 25.57
C ILE A 31 13.91 4.72 27.07
N SER A 32 13.65 3.61 27.75
CA SER A 32 13.73 3.51 29.21
C SER A 32 14.77 2.52 29.73
N THR A 33 15.17 1.55 28.90
CA THR A 33 16.13 0.48 29.20
C THR A 33 17.34 0.52 28.27
N GLN A 34 18.43 -0.15 28.64
CA GLN A 34 19.59 -0.29 27.73
C GLN A 34 19.21 -1.04 26.44
N GLN A 35 18.29 -2.00 26.54
CA GLN A 35 17.77 -2.72 25.38
C GLN A 35 17.00 -1.80 24.42
N ASP A 36 16.22 -0.85 24.93
CA ASP A 36 15.53 0.13 24.08
C ASP A 36 16.53 1.01 23.34
N LEU A 37 17.64 1.38 24.00
CA LEU A 37 18.70 2.18 23.40
C LEU A 37 19.46 1.42 22.30
N LEU A 38 19.72 0.13 22.48
CA LEU A 38 20.28 -0.75 21.42
C LEU A 38 19.32 -0.93 20.24
N ASN A 39 18.03 -0.73 20.47
CA ASN A 39 17.00 -0.79 19.46
C ASN A 39 16.72 0.58 18.80
N TYR A 40 17.47 1.61 19.20
CA TYR A 40 17.39 2.96 18.66
C TYR A 40 18.39 3.13 17.51
N PHE A 41 18.04 2.61 16.34
CA PHE A 41 18.94 2.55 15.19
C PHE A 41 19.14 3.92 14.51
N PRO A 42 20.29 4.14 13.82
CA PRO A 42 20.51 5.33 13.03
C PRO A 42 19.49 5.46 11.89
N ARG A 43 19.06 6.69 11.60
CA ARG A 43 18.29 7.00 10.38
C ARG A 43 19.16 6.99 9.12
N ASP A 44 20.43 7.35 9.26
CA ASP A 44 21.35 7.50 8.15
C ASP A 44 22.82 7.31 8.60
N TYR A 45 23.75 7.32 7.65
CA TYR A 45 25.18 7.15 7.88
C TYR A 45 25.99 8.19 7.10
N ILE A 46 27.04 8.70 7.72
CA ILE A 46 28.00 9.62 7.11
C ILE A 46 29.25 8.85 6.73
N ASP A 47 29.46 8.63 5.44
CA ASP A 47 30.68 8.01 4.90
C ASP A 47 31.68 9.08 4.44
N ARG A 48 32.90 9.04 4.97
CA ARG A 48 34.00 9.96 4.61
C ARG A 48 34.54 9.71 3.20
N ASN A 49 34.47 8.48 2.68
CA ASN A 49 34.87 8.19 1.29
C ASN A 49 33.87 8.76 0.28
N ALA A 50 32.62 8.97 0.70
CA ALA A 50 31.58 9.63 -0.09
C ALA A 50 31.62 11.16 0.00
N ILE A 51 32.41 11.74 0.91
CA ILE A 51 32.62 13.18 1.00
C ILE A 51 33.54 13.60 -0.15
N SER A 52 32.92 13.89 -1.29
CA SER A 52 33.57 14.71 -2.30
C SER A 52 33.92 16.06 -1.65
N SER A 53 35.19 16.44 -1.72
CA SER A 53 35.60 17.82 -1.43
C SER A 53 34.67 18.81 -2.13
N LEU A 54 34.49 20.02 -1.61
CA LEU A 54 33.66 21.05 -2.25
C LEU A 54 34.09 21.26 -3.71
N LYS A 55 35.38 21.08 -4.01
CA LYS A 55 35.91 21.06 -5.37
C LYS A 55 35.39 19.87 -6.20
N ALA A 56 35.46 18.64 -5.68
CA ALA A 56 34.94 17.45 -6.37
C ALA A 56 33.41 17.50 -6.52
N LEU A 57 32.70 18.05 -5.54
CA LEU A 57 31.27 18.27 -5.58
C LEU A 57 30.89 19.24 -6.70
N ALA A 58 31.63 20.35 -6.84
CA ALA A 58 31.44 21.31 -7.91
C ALA A 58 31.67 20.69 -9.30
N VAL A 59 32.64 19.78 -9.43
CA VAL A 59 32.92 19.05 -10.68
C VAL A 59 31.78 18.07 -11.01
N LYS A 60 31.33 17.28 -10.03
CA LYS A 60 30.25 16.30 -10.22
C LYS A 60 28.92 16.97 -10.60
N LEU A 61 28.56 18.05 -9.91
CA LEU A 61 27.34 18.81 -10.23
C LEU A 61 27.37 19.49 -11.60
N ARG A 62 28.57 19.74 -12.16
CA ARG A 62 28.74 20.27 -13.53
C ARG A 62 28.70 19.18 -14.60
N GLN A 63 28.93 17.91 -14.24
CA GLN A 63 28.92 16.77 -15.17
C GLN A 63 27.53 16.14 -15.30
N ASP A 64 26.67 16.25 -14.27
CA ASP A 64 25.32 15.68 -14.28
C ASP A 64 24.30 16.49 -15.10
N ASP A 65 24.69 17.63 -15.69
CA ASP A 65 23.85 18.39 -16.63
C ASP A 65 24.42 18.30 -18.06
N LEU A 66 23.59 17.74 -18.96
CA LEU A 66 23.68 17.63 -20.43
C LEU A 66 24.24 16.29 -20.99
N PHE A 67 23.30 15.41 -21.34
CA PHE A 67 23.45 14.17 -22.14
C PHE A 67 24.11 12.97 -21.45
N GLU A 68 23.37 12.24 -20.61
CA GLU A 68 23.35 10.76 -20.70
C GLU A 68 22.19 10.16 -19.90
N SER A 69 21.29 9.51 -20.63
CA SER A 69 20.33 8.54 -20.14
C SER A 69 21.06 7.32 -19.57
N LYS A 70 21.38 7.33 -18.27
CA LYS A 70 21.66 6.08 -17.54
C LYS A 70 20.39 5.60 -16.83
N PRO A 71 20.12 4.28 -16.80
CA PRO A 71 19.01 3.73 -16.05
C PRO A 71 19.20 4.07 -14.58
N ILE A 72 18.13 4.57 -13.97
CA ILE A 72 17.98 4.75 -12.53
C ILE A 72 18.33 3.40 -11.86
N PRO A 73 19.38 3.31 -11.02
CA PRO A 73 19.62 2.11 -10.21
C PRO A 73 18.38 1.79 -9.39
N LYS A 74 18.04 0.50 -9.28
CA LYS A 74 16.83 0.01 -8.60
C LYS A 74 16.73 0.38 -7.10
N ASP A 75 17.80 0.90 -6.51
CA ASP A 75 17.85 1.43 -5.14
C ASP A 75 17.83 2.97 -5.11
N PHE A 76 16.84 3.59 -5.76
CA PHE A 76 16.72 5.04 -5.76
C PHE A 76 15.99 5.54 -4.50
N SER A 77 16.77 5.87 -3.48
CA SER A 77 16.37 6.82 -2.43
C SER A 77 16.27 8.21 -3.07
N LEU A 78 15.07 8.78 -3.08
CA LEU A 78 14.79 10.16 -3.48
C LEU A 78 15.31 11.15 -2.41
N LYS A 79 16.62 11.14 -2.14
CA LYS A 79 17.33 12.15 -1.34
C LYS A 79 18.82 12.14 -1.70
N ASN A 80 19.23 12.89 -2.73
CA ASN A 80 20.64 13.25 -2.88
C ASN A 80 20.97 14.42 -1.92
N GLU A 81 20.72 14.22 -0.63
CA GLU A 81 21.33 15.05 0.41
C GLU A 81 22.82 14.68 0.41
N VAL A 82 23.68 15.69 0.28
CA VAL A 82 25.13 15.50 0.33
C VAL A 82 25.62 15.99 1.68
N ILE A 83 26.55 15.25 2.25
CA ILE A 83 27.23 15.64 3.48
C ILE A 83 28.59 16.22 3.12
N ALA A 84 28.84 17.46 3.55
CA ALA A 84 30.10 18.16 3.36
C ALA A 84 30.61 18.70 4.70
N ILE A 85 31.94 18.75 4.85
CA ILE A 85 32.57 19.44 5.97
C ILE A 85 33.23 20.71 5.45
N GLY A 86 33.01 21.80 6.14
CA GLY A 86 33.66 23.06 5.84
C GLY A 86 33.84 23.92 7.08
N GLN A 87 34.87 24.75 7.04
CA GLN A 87 35.05 25.84 7.98
C GLN A 87 34.28 27.06 7.49
N ILE A 88 33.55 27.73 8.39
CA ILE A 88 32.87 28.98 8.10
C ILE A 88 33.92 30.09 7.95
N THR A 89 34.03 30.66 6.75
CA THR A 89 34.99 31.75 6.46
C THR A 89 34.35 33.12 6.58
N ASP A 90 33.05 33.23 6.29
CA ASP A 90 32.34 34.52 6.22
C ASP A 90 30.85 34.36 6.57
N SER A 91 30.24 35.44 7.06
CA SER A 91 28.84 35.49 7.48
C SER A 91 28.23 36.84 7.08
N ASP A 92 27.36 36.81 6.06
CA ASP A 92 26.72 37.98 5.46
C ASP A 92 25.19 37.95 5.69
N GLU A 93 24.59 39.10 5.95
CA GLU A 93 23.15 39.24 6.21
C GLU A 93 22.53 40.28 5.29
N LYS A 94 21.62 39.85 4.41
CA LYS A 94 20.95 40.72 3.44
C LYS A 94 19.50 40.94 3.82
N HIS A 95 19.07 42.19 3.73
CA HIS A 95 17.70 42.62 3.99
C HIS A 95 16.94 42.81 2.67
N PHE A 96 15.80 42.16 2.54
CA PHE A 96 14.90 42.27 1.39
C PHE A 96 13.56 42.88 1.86
N GLY A 97 13.44 44.20 1.75
CA GLY A 97 12.28 44.94 2.27
C GLY A 97 12.21 44.97 3.80
N LYS A 98 11.05 45.37 4.36
CA LYS A 98 10.90 45.60 5.82
C LYS A 98 10.97 44.34 6.69
N ASN A 99 10.55 43.17 6.19
CA ASN A 99 10.34 41.97 7.02
C ASN A 99 11.07 40.69 6.55
N LYS A 100 11.88 40.70 5.49
CA LYS A 100 12.65 39.50 5.06
C LYS A 100 14.14 39.72 5.24
N LYS A 101 14.77 38.81 5.99
CA LYS A 101 16.22 38.73 6.18
C LYS A 101 16.73 37.43 5.57
N MET A 102 17.93 37.46 5.00
CA MET A 102 18.64 36.28 4.49
C MET A 102 20.03 36.25 5.10
N LEU A 103 20.34 35.18 5.84
CA LEU A 103 21.69 34.89 6.31
C LEU A 103 22.40 34.00 5.31
N LYS A 104 23.63 34.36 4.97
CA LYS A 104 24.52 33.61 4.10
C LYS A 104 25.83 33.31 4.84
N LEU A 105 26.12 32.04 5.08
CA LEU A 105 27.40 31.60 5.62
C LEU A 105 28.26 31.04 4.49
N SER A 106 29.43 31.60 4.25
CA SER A 106 30.39 31.07 3.27
C SER A 106 31.30 30.06 3.95
N ILE A 107 31.53 28.92 3.30
CA ILE A 107 32.35 27.84 3.83
C ILE A 107 33.42 27.39 2.83
N THR A 108 34.55 26.92 3.38
CA THR A 108 35.61 26.26 2.62
C THR A 108 36.06 24.99 3.33
N ASP A 109 36.48 23.99 2.57
CA ASP A 109 37.05 22.74 3.08
C ASP A 109 38.57 22.68 2.90
N GLY A 110 39.20 23.77 2.45
CA GLY A 110 40.63 23.83 2.15
C GLY A 110 41.03 23.15 0.83
N SER A 111 40.11 22.52 0.10
CA SER A 111 40.37 21.87 -1.21
C SER A 111 40.45 22.84 -2.39
N GLY A 112 40.24 24.14 -2.14
CA GLY A 112 40.03 25.18 -3.14
C GLY A 112 38.57 25.30 -3.62
N GLY A 113 37.65 24.51 -3.06
CA GLY A 113 36.22 24.65 -3.28
C GLY A 113 35.56 25.59 -2.25
N PHE A 114 34.43 26.19 -2.66
CA PHE A 114 33.64 27.09 -1.83
C PHE A 114 32.15 26.73 -1.95
N ALA A 115 31.43 26.83 -0.83
CA ALA A 115 29.98 26.74 -0.82
C ALA A 115 29.36 27.82 0.07
N ASN A 116 28.09 28.12 -0.16
CA ASN A 116 27.32 29.02 0.68
C ASN A 116 26.16 28.26 1.32
N ILE A 117 25.87 28.57 2.57
CA ILE A 117 24.70 28.09 3.30
C ILE A 117 23.74 29.27 3.45
N ILE A 118 22.49 29.10 3.01
CA ILE A 118 21.50 30.17 2.94
C ILE A 118 20.32 29.84 3.86
N PHE A 119 20.05 30.73 4.82
CA PHE A 119 18.89 30.67 5.71
C PHE A 119 18.00 31.89 5.52
N TRP A 120 16.72 31.67 5.23
CA TRP A 120 15.67 32.71 5.16
C TRP A 120 14.87 32.86 6.46
N SER A 121 15.09 31.97 7.45
CA SER A 121 14.39 31.94 8.73
C SER A 121 15.38 31.71 9.87
N TYR A 122 15.03 32.20 11.07
CA TYR A 122 15.86 32.08 12.27
C TYR A 122 17.31 32.60 12.09
N THR A 123 17.49 33.66 11.27
CA THR A 123 18.81 34.21 10.92
C THR A 123 19.63 34.61 12.14
N ASP A 124 18.99 35.25 13.13
CA ASP A 124 19.65 35.67 14.38
C ASP A 124 20.15 34.48 15.22
N PHE A 125 19.43 33.35 15.21
CA PHE A 125 19.84 32.12 15.89
C PHE A 125 21.07 31.49 15.22
N TYR A 126 21.01 31.27 13.90
CA TYR A 126 22.11 30.63 13.17
C TYR A 126 23.38 31.48 13.19
N LYS A 127 23.25 32.80 13.07
CA LYS A 127 24.38 33.75 13.17
C LYS A 127 25.08 33.67 14.53
N LYS A 128 24.30 33.54 15.62
CA LYS A 128 24.85 33.44 16.98
C LYS A 128 25.42 32.06 17.29
N SER A 129 24.79 31.01 16.78
CA SER A 129 25.21 29.61 17.03
C SER A 129 26.43 29.19 16.21
N TYR A 130 26.65 29.77 15.03
CA TYR A 130 27.70 29.37 14.09
C TYR A 130 28.59 30.56 13.68
N PRO A 131 29.53 30.97 14.55
CA PRO A 131 30.45 32.06 14.25
C PRO A 131 31.49 31.66 13.18
N THR A 132 32.12 32.66 12.57
CA THR A 132 33.26 32.47 11.66
C THR A 132 34.40 31.72 12.36
N GLY A 133 35.05 30.82 11.63
CA GLY A 133 36.13 29.96 12.13
C GLY A 133 35.66 28.59 12.62
N GLU A 134 34.35 28.40 12.85
CA GLU A 134 33.81 27.11 13.29
C GLU A 134 33.85 26.07 12.15
N LEU A 135 34.29 24.85 12.46
CA LEU A 135 34.15 23.71 11.56
C LEU A 135 32.74 23.13 11.70
N ILE A 136 32.07 22.90 10.58
CA ILE A 136 30.70 22.38 10.57
C ILE A 136 30.54 21.22 9.59
N VAL A 137 29.64 20.31 9.94
CA VAL A 137 29.08 19.31 9.02
C VAL A 137 27.80 19.88 8.46
N ILE A 138 27.66 19.82 7.14
CA ILE A 138 26.49 20.29 6.39
C ILE A 138 25.88 19.05 5.78
N SER A 139 24.61 18.80 6.09
CA SER A 139 23.80 17.80 5.41
C SER A 139 22.68 18.52 4.66
N GLY A 140 22.71 18.46 3.33
CA GLY A 140 21.69 19.08 2.52
C GLY A 140 21.94 18.90 1.05
N ARG A 141 20.95 19.28 0.23
CA ARG A 141 21.09 19.19 -1.22
C ARG A 141 21.92 20.37 -1.75
N PRO A 142 23.03 20.12 -2.45
CA PRO A 142 23.78 21.18 -3.09
C PRO A 142 23.12 21.61 -4.40
N GLU A 143 23.15 22.91 -4.68
CA GLU A 143 22.67 23.52 -5.92
C GLU A 143 23.75 24.43 -6.49
N LEU A 144 23.89 24.49 -7.81
CA LEU A 144 24.74 25.48 -8.45
C LEU A 144 23.93 26.76 -8.70
N ASP A 145 24.46 27.92 -8.30
CA ASP A 145 23.92 29.19 -8.76
C ASP A 145 24.31 29.50 -10.20
N SER A 146 23.74 30.57 -10.75
CA SER A 146 24.05 31.06 -12.10
C SER A 146 25.52 31.40 -12.34
N PHE A 147 26.34 31.49 -11.28
CA PHE A 147 27.78 31.73 -11.33
C PHE A 147 28.59 30.45 -11.06
N GLY A 148 27.94 29.29 -11.00
CA GLY A 148 28.56 27.98 -10.81
C GLY A 148 29.14 27.75 -9.42
N ARG A 149 28.64 28.46 -8.39
CA ARG A 149 28.98 28.28 -6.97
C ARG A 149 27.98 27.37 -6.29
N ILE A 150 28.46 26.55 -5.36
CA ILE A 150 27.61 25.64 -4.61
C ILE A 150 26.83 26.41 -3.53
N ASN A 151 25.53 26.21 -3.47
CA ASN A 151 24.65 26.72 -2.43
C ASN A 151 23.87 25.57 -1.78
N PHE A 152 23.73 25.64 -0.46
CA PHE A 152 22.85 24.80 0.34
C PHE A 152 21.76 25.70 0.93
N HIS A 153 20.50 25.44 0.59
CA HIS A 153 19.35 26.17 1.12
C HIS A 153 18.76 25.42 2.31
N HIS A 154 18.75 26.06 3.48
CA HIS A 154 18.28 25.46 4.74
C HIS A 154 18.84 24.04 5.04
N PRO A 155 20.16 23.80 4.89
CA PRO A 155 20.72 22.50 5.24
C PRO A 155 20.66 22.28 6.75
N GLU A 156 20.68 21.01 7.16
CA GLU A 156 21.00 20.67 8.54
C GLU A 156 22.49 20.94 8.76
N ILE A 157 22.82 21.78 9.73
CA ILE A 157 24.20 22.09 10.10
C ILE A 157 24.45 21.70 11.54
N GLU A 158 25.62 21.10 11.79
CA GLU A 158 26.09 20.72 13.12
C GLU A 158 27.54 21.17 13.30
N LYS A 159 27.89 21.59 14.52
CA LYS A 159 29.28 21.90 14.88
C LYS A 159 30.11 20.62 14.88
N PHE A 160 31.27 20.67 14.25
CA PHE A 160 32.22 19.57 14.20
C PHE A 160 33.37 19.82 15.18
N HIS A 161 33.55 18.92 16.15
CA HIS A 161 34.57 19.08 17.19
C HIS A 161 35.91 18.44 16.78
N PRO A 162 37.07 19.00 17.17
CA PRO A 162 38.39 18.41 16.90
C PRO A 162 38.59 16.97 17.38
N ASP A 163 37.83 16.52 18.39
CA ASP A 163 37.90 15.12 18.86
C ASP A 163 37.14 14.16 17.94
N ASP A 164 36.05 14.64 17.32
CA ASP A 164 35.31 13.88 16.31
C ASP A 164 36.17 13.76 15.04
N GLU A 165 37.06 14.72 14.79
CA GLU A 165 38.08 14.69 13.74
C GLU A 165 39.01 13.49 13.87
N LYS A 166 39.29 12.98 15.07
CA LYS A 166 40.16 11.80 15.26
C LYS A 166 39.48 10.51 14.80
N LEU A 167 38.22 10.30 15.21
CA LEU A 167 37.36 9.22 14.72
C LEU A 167 37.10 9.33 13.21
N TYR A 168 36.98 10.56 12.72
CA TYR A 168 36.92 10.88 11.29
C TYR A 168 38.22 10.54 10.55
N ARG A 169 39.38 10.88 11.13
CA ARG A 169 40.73 10.66 10.59
C ARG A 169 41.04 9.18 10.43
N GLU A 170 40.50 8.34 11.31
CA GLU A 170 40.58 6.87 11.26
C GLU A 170 39.69 6.22 10.19
N GLY A 171 38.90 7.00 9.43
CA GLY A 171 38.14 6.50 8.27
C GLY A 171 36.83 5.79 8.60
N ARG A 172 36.29 5.97 9.81
CA ARG A 172 35.06 5.29 10.26
C ARG A 172 33.80 6.00 9.75
N ILE A 173 32.77 5.23 9.39
CA ILE A 173 31.44 5.74 9.02
C ILE A 173 30.70 6.16 10.29
N LEU A 174 30.10 7.36 10.30
CA LEU A 174 29.39 7.85 11.48
C LEU A 174 27.88 7.65 11.37
N PRO A 175 27.23 6.99 12.35
CA PRO A 175 25.77 6.89 12.38
C PRO A 175 25.11 8.26 12.66
N VAL A 176 23.96 8.50 12.03
CA VAL A 176 23.09 9.66 12.29
C VAL A 176 21.80 9.15 12.91
N TYR A 177 21.55 9.51 14.17
CA TYR A 177 20.35 9.12 14.90
C TYR A 177 19.26 10.21 14.80
N PRO A 178 17.97 9.86 14.90
CA PRO A 178 16.95 10.87 15.11
C PRO A 178 17.20 11.64 16.42
N LEU A 179 16.93 12.96 16.44
CA LEU A 179 17.01 13.78 17.65
C LEU A 179 15.69 14.52 17.83
N THR A 180 14.88 14.04 18.77
CA THR A 180 13.57 14.62 19.08
C THR A 180 13.69 15.97 19.81
N GLN A 181 12.61 16.73 19.87
CA GLN A 181 12.58 17.97 20.67
C GLN A 181 12.77 17.69 22.17
N ALA A 182 12.29 16.55 22.67
CA ALA A 182 12.47 16.13 24.06
C ALA A 182 13.96 15.86 24.36
N MET A 183 14.65 15.13 23.48
CA MET A 183 16.10 14.90 23.58
C MET A 183 16.90 16.21 23.55
N LYS A 184 16.58 17.11 22.60
CA LYS A 184 17.24 18.43 22.52
C LYS A 184 17.06 19.24 23.80
N SER A 185 15.86 19.24 24.37
CA SER A 185 15.55 19.89 25.65
C SER A 185 16.32 19.26 26.83
N GLY A 186 16.58 17.96 26.76
CA GLY A 186 17.42 17.20 27.70
C GLY A 186 18.93 17.36 27.51
N ARG A 187 19.37 18.31 26.68
CA ARG A 187 20.80 18.54 26.33
C ARG A 187 21.47 17.34 25.67
N TRP A 188 20.71 16.57 24.89
CA TRP A 188 21.27 15.59 23.96
C TRP A 188 21.75 16.28 22.69
N ASN A 189 22.90 15.82 22.19
CA ASN A 189 23.39 16.11 20.86
C ASN A 189 23.90 14.80 20.24
N MET A 190 24.15 14.82 18.94
CA MET A 190 24.55 13.61 18.19
C MET A 190 25.81 12.96 18.76
N ARG A 191 26.81 13.75 19.17
CA ARG A 191 28.06 13.26 19.77
C ARG A 191 27.82 12.50 21.07
N VAL A 192 27.08 13.10 22.00
CA VAL A 192 26.74 12.46 23.28
C VAL A 192 25.92 11.19 23.03
N LEU A 193 24.99 11.23 22.09
CA LEU A 193 24.19 10.06 21.74
C LEU A 193 25.05 8.92 21.19
N ARG A 194 25.95 9.20 20.24
CA ARG A 194 26.93 8.22 19.73
C ARG A 194 27.78 7.62 20.84
N GLN A 195 28.30 8.43 21.74
CA GLN A 195 29.13 7.95 22.87
C GLN A 195 28.36 7.03 23.81
N VAL A 196 27.12 7.41 24.15
CA VAL A 196 26.27 6.61 25.04
C VAL A 196 25.87 5.30 24.35
N VAL A 197 25.49 5.34 23.07
CA VAL A 197 25.15 4.13 22.30
C VAL A 197 26.36 3.22 22.15
N TYR A 198 27.56 3.77 21.91
CA TYR A 198 28.80 3.01 21.86
C TYR A 198 29.05 2.27 23.18
N SER A 199 28.95 2.98 24.30
CA SER A 199 29.11 2.37 25.63
C SER A 199 28.03 1.32 25.91
N ALA A 200 26.81 1.52 25.43
CA ALA A 200 25.73 0.55 25.61
C ALA A 200 26.00 -0.72 24.80
N ILE A 201 26.43 -0.60 23.55
CA ILE A 201 26.75 -1.75 22.69
C ILE A 201 27.92 -2.54 23.26
N GLU A 202 29.05 -1.91 23.58
CA GLU A 202 30.22 -2.62 24.11
C GLU A 202 29.89 -3.41 25.40
N ASN A 203 29.02 -2.87 26.25
CA ASN A 203 28.62 -3.52 27.50
C ASN A 203 27.57 -4.62 27.32
N GLN A 204 26.76 -4.57 26.26
CA GLN A 204 25.59 -5.44 26.07
C GLN A 204 25.71 -6.38 24.86
N LEU A 205 26.75 -6.27 24.03
CA LEU A 205 26.91 -7.06 22.81
C LEU A 205 26.87 -8.56 23.10
N SER A 206 27.46 -8.99 24.21
CA SER A 206 27.46 -10.39 24.67
C SER A 206 26.09 -10.90 25.12
N ASN A 207 25.17 -9.99 25.48
CA ASN A 207 23.81 -10.33 25.88
C ASN A 207 22.86 -10.45 24.67
N ILE A 208 23.27 -9.97 23.50
CA ILE A 208 22.53 -10.16 22.25
C ILE A 208 22.68 -11.63 21.83
N LYS A 209 21.63 -12.42 22.06
CA LYS A 209 21.59 -13.81 21.61
C LYS A 209 21.12 -13.91 20.17
N GLU A 210 21.70 -14.85 19.43
CA GLU A 210 21.20 -15.26 18.13
C GLU A 210 19.76 -15.77 18.24
N ASN A 211 18.96 -15.53 17.21
CA ASN A 211 17.55 -15.90 17.18
C ASN A 211 17.11 -16.67 15.92
N LEU A 212 17.97 -16.77 14.91
CA LEU A 212 17.75 -17.67 13.78
C LEU A 212 18.59 -18.95 13.94
N SER A 213 18.15 -20.03 13.29
CA SER A 213 18.90 -21.29 13.27
C SER A 213 20.13 -21.18 12.36
N GLU A 214 21.17 -21.99 12.62
CA GLU A 214 22.38 -22.04 11.77
C GLU A 214 22.06 -22.41 10.31
N ASN A 215 21.01 -23.20 10.09
CA ASN A 215 20.53 -23.56 8.75
C ASN A 215 20.06 -22.31 7.99
N LEU A 216 19.25 -21.45 8.61
CA LEU A 216 18.81 -20.20 8.00
C LEU A 216 19.98 -19.25 7.78
N LEU A 217 20.90 -19.17 8.74
CA LEU A 217 22.07 -18.31 8.62
C LEU A 217 22.93 -18.70 7.40
N THR A 218 23.19 -20.00 7.24
CA THR A 218 24.02 -20.53 6.16
C THR A 218 23.32 -20.41 4.81
N LYS A 219 22.03 -20.78 4.74
CA LYS A 219 21.25 -20.78 3.49
C LYS A 219 21.12 -19.38 2.87
N TYR A 220 20.88 -18.36 3.71
CA TYR A 220 20.69 -16.98 3.27
C TYR A 220 21.94 -16.11 3.43
N LYS A 221 23.09 -16.69 3.80
CA LYS A 221 24.37 -16.00 4.03
C LYS A 221 24.21 -14.79 4.97
N LEU A 222 23.46 -15.00 6.03
CA LEU A 222 23.12 -14.00 7.01
C LEU A 222 24.26 -13.84 8.02
N ILE A 223 24.61 -12.60 8.33
CA ILE A 223 25.52 -12.31 9.44
C ILE A 223 24.85 -12.62 10.78
N LYS A 224 25.66 -12.91 11.81
CA LYS A 224 25.15 -13.18 13.15
C LYS A 224 24.53 -11.92 13.74
N ARG A 225 23.52 -12.11 14.59
CA ARG A 225 22.75 -11.01 15.17
C ARG A 225 23.60 -10.00 15.96
N PRO A 226 24.56 -10.38 16.82
CA PRO A 226 25.40 -9.42 17.52
C PRO A 226 26.20 -8.54 16.55
N ASP A 227 26.76 -9.16 15.51
CA ASP A 227 27.52 -8.46 14.47
C ASP A 227 26.63 -7.48 13.72
N ALA A 228 25.39 -7.86 13.40
CA ALA A 228 24.42 -6.96 12.76
C ALA A 228 24.13 -5.72 13.61
N PHE A 229 23.90 -5.88 14.92
CA PHE A 229 23.70 -4.75 15.83
C PHE A 229 24.93 -3.83 15.87
N ARG A 230 26.13 -4.42 16.00
CA ARG A 230 27.38 -3.64 15.99
C ARG A 230 27.53 -2.85 14.69
N ILE A 231 27.38 -3.51 13.54
CA ILE A 231 27.54 -2.89 12.22
C ILE A 231 26.49 -1.80 11.99
N LEU A 232 25.23 -2.02 12.40
CA LEU A 232 24.19 -1.01 12.23
C LEU A 232 24.44 0.25 13.04
N HIS A 233 25.11 0.18 14.18
CA HIS A 233 25.43 1.37 14.97
C HIS A 233 26.80 1.94 14.65
N PHE A 234 27.81 1.11 14.40
CA PHE A 234 29.20 1.51 14.17
C PHE A 234 29.80 0.69 13.02
N PRO A 235 29.42 1.00 11.77
CA PRO A 235 29.94 0.28 10.61
C PRO A 235 31.36 0.71 10.26
N ASP A 236 32.17 -0.26 9.86
CA ASP A 236 33.50 0.00 9.29
C ASP A 236 33.40 0.35 7.79
N ASN A 237 32.40 -0.18 7.07
CA ASN A 237 32.11 0.15 5.67
C ASN A 237 30.60 0.07 5.36
N ILE A 238 30.17 0.71 4.26
CA ILE A 238 28.75 0.84 3.91
C ILE A 238 28.15 -0.46 3.36
N GLU A 239 28.97 -1.34 2.76
CA GLU A 239 28.53 -2.62 2.23
C GLU A 239 28.00 -3.53 3.35
N ASP A 240 28.71 -3.54 4.48
CA ASP A 240 28.33 -4.33 5.64
C ASP A 240 27.04 -3.79 6.30
N VAL A 241 26.78 -2.48 6.22
CA VAL A 241 25.47 -1.92 6.61
C VAL A 241 24.35 -2.53 5.78
N GLY A 242 24.58 -2.72 4.48
CA GLY A 242 23.63 -3.40 3.59
C GLY A 242 23.33 -4.82 4.04
N LYS A 243 24.38 -5.62 4.35
CA LYS A 243 24.26 -7.00 4.87
C LYS A 243 23.53 -7.04 6.21
N ALA A 244 23.83 -6.11 7.11
CA ALA A 244 23.18 -6.01 8.41
C ALA A 244 21.70 -5.60 8.31
N LYS A 245 21.38 -4.62 7.45
CA LYS A 245 19.98 -4.26 7.14
C LYS A 245 19.23 -5.44 6.54
N PHE A 246 19.83 -6.16 5.59
CA PHE A 246 19.22 -7.35 4.99
C PHE A 246 18.90 -8.42 6.05
N ARG A 247 19.85 -8.69 6.96
CA ARG A 247 19.63 -9.60 8.09
C ARG A 247 18.48 -9.16 9.00
N MET A 248 18.40 -7.88 9.35
CA MET A 248 17.32 -7.37 10.21
C MET A 248 15.97 -7.41 9.50
N LYS A 249 15.92 -7.06 8.21
CA LYS A 249 14.71 -7.19 7.38
C LYS A 249 14.22 -8.63 7.36
N PHE A 250 15.11 -9.59 7.08
CA PHE A 250 14.78 -11.02 7.08
C PHE A 250 14.30 -11.49 8.46
N GLU A 251 14.95 -11.05 9.56
CA GLU A 251 14.52 -11.33 10.94
C GLU A 251 13.05 -10.95 11.16
N GLU A 252 12.75 -9.68 10.89
CA GLU A 252 11.46 -9.07 11.17
C GLU A 252 10.34 -9.77 10.40
N VAL A 253 10.55 -10.00 9.10
CA VAL A 253 9.53 -10.67 8.29
C VAL A 253 9.43 -12.16 8.62
N PHE A 254 10.53 -12.85 8.91
CA PHE A 254 10.51 -14.28 9.18
C PHE A 254 9.68 -14.60 10.42
N PHE A 255 9.89 -13.87 11.52
CA PHE A 255 9.09 -14.07 12.75
C PHE A 255 7.63 -13.70 12.54
N PHE A 256 7.34 -12.68 11.74
CA PHE A 256 5.96 -12.32 11.40
C PHE A 256 5.27 -13.39 10.55
N GLU A 257 5.92 -13.89 9.50
CA GLU A 257 5.36 -14.96 8.65
C GLU A 257 5.25 -16.29 9.42
N LEU A 258 6.15 -16.55 10.38
CA LEU A 258 6.06 -17.69 11.29
C LEU A 258 4.81 -17.60 12.19
N PHE A 259 4.52 -16.40 12.71
CA PHE A 259 3.29 -16.14 13.48
C PHE A 259 2.04 -16.41 12.62
N LEU A 260 2.04 -15.93 11.38
CA LEU A 260 0.95 -16.19 10.43
C LEU A 260 0.79 -17.69 10.13
N ALA A 261 1.89 -18.41 9.88
CA ALA A 261 1.88 -19.84 9.60
C ALA A 261 1.29 -20.66 10.76
N ILE A 262 1.69 -20.36 12.01
CA ILE A 262 1.15 -21.01 13.21
C ILE A 262 -0.35 -20.73 13.34
N ARG A 263 -0.77 -19.48 13.15
CA ARG A 263 -2.17 -19.07 13.24
C ARG A 263 -3.03 -19.74 12.16
N GLN A 264 -2.54 -19.80 10.93
CA GLN A 264 -3.25 -20.46 9.82
C GLN A 264 -3.43 -21.95 10.11
N LYS A 265 -2.38 -22.63 10.60
CA LYS A 265 -2.46 -24.05 10.96
C LYS A 265 -3.45 -24.31 12.10
N LYS A 266 -3.45 -23.48 13.14
CA LYS A 266 -4.43 -23.57 14.22
C LYS A 266 -5.87 -23.45 13.72
N SER A 267 -6.14 -22.47 12.84
CA SER A 267 -7.47 -22.31 12.24
C SER A 267 -7.88 -23.56 11.46
N LYS A 268 -6.98 -24.12 10.64
CA LYS A 268 -7.24 -25.34 9.86
C LYS A 268 -7.53 -26.57 10.74
N VAL A 269 -6.89 -26.69 11.90
CA VAL A 269 -7.10 -27.81 12.84
C VAL A 269 -8.38 -27.63 13.67
N ALA A 270 -8.70 -26.41 14.08
CA ALA A 270 -9.83 -26.12 14.96
C ALA A 270 -11.19 -26.14 14.23
N GLU A 271 -11.20 -25.91 12.92
CA GLU A 271 -12.41 -25.68 12.13
C GLU A 271 -12.42 -26.63 10.91
N PRO A 272 -13.04 -27.81 11.01
CA PRO A 272 -13.08 -28.75 9.90
C PRO A 272 -13.91 -28.16 8.74
N GLY A 273 -13.32 -28.13 7.55
CA GLY A 273 -13.98 -27.66 6.34
C GLY A 273 -14.91 -28.70 5.75
N LEU A 274 -15.66 -28.26 4.74
CA LEU A 274 -16.39 -29.16 3.85
C LEU A 274 -15.42 -29.84 2.87
N ILE A 275 -15.81 -31.02 2.38
CA ILE A 275 -15.09 -31.72 1.31
C ILE A 275 -15.97 -31.66 0.08
N ILE A 276 -15.53 -30.93 -0.93
CA ILE A 276 -16.25 -30.78 -2.21
C ILE A 276 -15.57 -31.65 -3.26
N ASN A 277 -16.33 -32.54 -3.90
CA ASN A 277 -15.84 -33.32 -5.03
C ASN A 277 -15.98 -32.50 -6.33
N PRO A 278 -14.88 -32.17 -7.02
CA PRO A 278 -14.89 -31.25 -8.17
C PRO A 278 -15.34 -31.90 -9.49
N LYS A 279 -16.27 -32.85 -9.42
CA LYS A 279 -16.81 -33.58 -10.56
C LYS A 279 -18.24 -33.12 -10.85
N SER A 280 -18.43 -31.81 -11.02
CA SER A 280 -19.74 -31.23 -11.33
C SER A 280 -20.11 -31.43 -12.81
N PRO A 281 -21.20 -32.17 -13.12
CA PRO A 281 -21.75 -32.21 -14.47
C PRO A 281 -22.23 -30.83 -14.94
N ARG A 282 -22.73 -29.98 -14.04
CA ARG A 282 -23.18 -28.63 -14.37
C ARG A 282 -22.03 -27.71 -14.76
N ALA A 283 -20.93 -27.72 -13.99
CA ALA A 283 -19.72 -26.96 -14.30
C ALA A 283 -19.14 -27.37 -15.64
N ARG A 284 -19.11 -28.67 -15.94
CA ARG A 284 -18.67 -29.19 -17.24
C ARG A 284 -19.54 -28.69 -18.39
N ARG A 285 -20.88 -28.77 -18.26
CA ARG A 285 -21.81 -28.27 -19.28
C ARG A 285 -21.66 -26.76 -19.48
N LEU A 286 -21.53 -25.99 -18.41
CA LEU A 286 -21.27 -24.55 -18.50
C LEU A 286 -19.99 -24.29 -19.29
N TYR A 287 -18.88 -24.92 -18.89
CA TYR A 287 -17.58 -24.78 -19.55
C TYR A 287 -17.65 -25.11 -21.06
N GLU A 288 -18.34 -26.19 -21.43
CA GLU A 288 -18.53 -26.60 -22.84
C GLU A 288 -19.44 -25.63 -23.62
N SER A 289 -20.33 -24.90 -22.95
CA SER A 289 -21.25 -23.93 -23.57
C SER A 289 -20.67 -22.52 -23.73
N LEU A 290 -19.52 -22.22 -23.12
CA LEU A 290 -18.95 -20.87 -23.16
C LEU A 290 -18.56 -20.47 -24.58
N PRO A 291 -18.86 -19.23 -25.02
CA PRO A 291 -18.49 -18.74 -26.34
C PRO A 291 -16.99 -18.41 -26.46
N PHE A 292 -16.20 -18.68 -25.42
CA PHE A 292 -14.77 -18.39 -25.34
C PHE A 292 -14.04 -19.50 -24.57
N ASN A 293 -12.72 -19.58 -24.79
CA ASN A 293 -11.86 -20.48 -24.03
C ASN A 293 -11.33 -19.80 -22.77
N LEU A 294 -11.27 -20.55 -21.67
CA LEU A 294 -10.61 -20.08 -20.45
C LEU A 294 -9.10 -19.92 -20.65
N THR A 295 -8.53 -18.87 -20.07
CA THR A 295 -7.09 -18.58 -20.08
C THR A 295 -6.30 -19.60 -19.23
N LYS A 296 -4.97 -19.63 -19.35
CA LYS A 296 -4.14 -20.55 -18.54
C LYS A 296 -4.24 -20.20 -17.06
N ASP A 297 -4.23 -18.91 -16.76
CA ASP A 297 -4.38 -18.41 -15.40
C ASP A 297 -5.74 -18.77 -14.81
N GLN A 298 -6.85 -18.60 -15.56
CA GLN A 298 -8.18 -19.01 -15.10
C GLN A 298 -8.23 -20.51 -14.78
N LYS A 299 -7.68 -21.37 -15.66
CA LYS A 299 -7.61 -22.83 -15.44
C LYS A 299 -6.75 -23.20 -14.24
N LYS A 300 -5.64 -22.49 -14.03
CA LYS A 300 -4.76 -22.68 -12.88
C LYS A 300 -5.49 -22.32 -11.57
N VAL A 301 -6.13 -21.16 -11.52
CA VAL A 301 -6.87 -20.69 -10.34
C VAL A 301 -8.03 -21.63 -10.01
N ILE A 302 -8.78 -22.11 -11.01
CA ILE A 302 -9.84 -23.11 -10.77
C ILE A 302 -9.28 -24.35 -10.08
N ARG A 303 -8.12 -24.87 -10.53
CA ARG A 303 -7.46 -26.01 -9.88
C ARG A 303 -7.03 -25.69 -8.44
N GLU A 304 -6.44 -24.53 -8.19
CA GLU A 304 -6.05 -24.08 -6.85
C GLU A 304 -7.27 -24.05 -5.90
N ILE A 305 -8.41 -23.51 -6.36
CA ILE A 305 -9.67 -23.48 -5.59
C ILE A 305 -10.20 -24.91 -5.35
N THR A 306 -10.23 -25.73 -6.40
CA THR A 306 -10.69 -27.11 -6.33
C THR A 306 -9.86 -27.96 -5.37
N ASP A 307 -8.53 -27.84 -5.39
CA ASP A 307 -7.63 -28.59 -4.52
C ASP A 307 -7.84 -28.22 -3.04
N ASP A 308 -8.06 -26.93 -2.75
CA ASP A 308 -8.39 -26.46 -1.41
C ASP A 308 -9.73 -27.01 -0.93
N MET A 309 -10.80 -26.90 -1.74
CA MET A 309 -12.14 -27.39 -1.36
C MET A 309 -12.21 -28.91 -1.20
N LYS A 310 -11.27 -29.65 -1.81
CA LYS A 310 -11.15 -31.11 -1.64
C LYS A 310 -10.34 -31.51 -0.40
N SER A 311 -9.55 -30.59 0.17
CA SER A 311 -8.60 -30.90 1.23
C SER A 311 -9.24 -31.26 2.58
N GLY A 312 -10.51 -30.92 2.79
CA GLY A 312 -11.20 -31.04 4.08
C GLY A 312 -10.89 -29.91 5.06
N ASN A 313 -10.04 -28.94 4.67
CA ASN A 313 -9.84 -27.69 5.39
C ASN A 313 -10.72 -26.59 4.78
N PRO A 314 -11.16 -25.60 5.55
CA PRO A 314 -11.93 -24.49 5.01
C PRO A 314 -11.03 -23.63 4.12
N MET A 315 -11.33 -23.57 2.83
CA MET A 315 -10.73 -22.60 1.92
C MET A 315 -11.02 -21.18 2.39
N ASN A 316 -9.98 -20.34 2.46
CA ASN A 316 -10.09 -18.90 2.69
C ASN A 316 -9.16 -18.21 1.69
N ARG A 317 -9.69 -17.86 0.51
CA ARG A 317 -8.86 -17.52 -0.66
C ARG A 317 -9.23 -16.17 -1.26
N LEU A 318 -8.22 -15.36 -1.59
CA LEU A 318 -8.34 -14.11 -2.32
C LEU A 318 -8.04 -14.33 -3.81
N LEU A 319 -9.07 -14.22 -4.63
CA LEU A 319 -8.99 -14.18 -6.09
C LEU A 319 -8.75 -12.76 -6.58
N GLN A 320 -7.53 -12.48 -7.01
CA GLN A 320 -7.14 -11.22 -7.62
C GLN A 320 -7.09 -11.33 -9.13
N GLY A 321 -7.48 -10.26 -9.79
CA GLY A 321 -7.27 -10.10 -11.22
C GLY A 321 -7.79 -8.76 -11.67
N ASP A 322 -7.30 -8.30 -12.81
CA ASP A 322 -7.75 -7.03 -13.38
C ASP A 322 -9.27 -7.06 -13.67
N VAL A 323 -9.85 -5.88 -13.77
CA VAL A 323 -11.23 -5.65 -14.16
C VAL A 323 -11.48 -6.33 -15.53
N GLY A 324 -12.36 -7.33 -15.57
CA GLY A 324 -12.65 -8.09 -16.79
C GLY A 324 -11.72 -9.27 -17.06
N SER A 325 -10.86 -9.67 -16.12
CA SER A 325 -10.02 -10.88 -16.22
C SER A 325 -10.80 -12.21 -16.12
N GLY A 326 -12.13 -12.16 -15.96
CA GLY A 326 -12.98 -13.34 -15.83
C GLY A 326 -13.07 -13.92 -14.41
N LYS A 327 -12.92 -13.11 -13.36
CA LYS A 327 -13.13 -13.56 -11.96
C LYS A 327 -14.51 -14.19 -11.75
N THR A 328 -15.56 -13.58 -12.31
CA THR A 328 -16.95 -14.07 -12.19
C THR A 328 -17.14 -15.47 -12.79
N ILE A 329 -16.50 -15.79 -13.93
CA ILE A 329 -16.65 -17.13 -14.52
C ILE A 329 -15.89 -18.18 -13.73
N VAL A 330 -14.72 -17.84 -13.19
CA VAL A 330 -13.96 -18.70 -12.28
C VAL A 330 -14.79 -18.98 -11.02
N SER A 331 -15.38 -17.96 -10.41
CA SER A 331 -16.23 -18.15 -9.23
C SER A 331 -17.46 -18.99 -9.56
N LEU A 332 -18.13 -18.75 -10.69
CA LEU A 332 -19.34 -19.49 -11.07
C LEU A 332 -19.07 -20.98 -11.27
N LEU A 333 -17.97 -21.36 -11.93
CA LEU A 333 -17.60 -22.77 -12.10
C LEU A 333 -17.39 -23.45 -10.73
N THR A 334 -16.74 -22.76 -9.78
CA THR A 334 -16.53 -23.28 -8.42
C THR A 334 -17.83 -23.36 -7.60
N MET A 335 -18.79 -22.46 -7.85
CA MET A 335 -20.13 -22.55 -7.22
C MET A 335 -20.87 -23.79 -7.68
N LEU A 336 -20.78 -24.14 -8.97
CA LEU A 336 -21.43 -25.33 -9.53
C LEU A 336 -20.85 -26.63 -8.96
N ASP A 337 -19.55 -26.67 -8.67
CA ASP A 337 -18.93 -27.77 -7.90
C ASP A 337 -19.61 -27.95 -6.53
N VAL A 338 -19.81 -26.85 -5.79
CA VAL A 338 -20.44 -26.87 -4.46
C VAL A 338 -21.90 -27.30 -4.53
N ILE A 339 -22.65 -26.80 -5.52
CA ILE A 339 -24.08 -27.10 -5.70
C ILE A 339 -24.29 -28.58 -6.05
N ASP A 340 -23.46 -29.16 -6.93
CA ASP A 340 -23.58 -30.58 -7.28
C ASP A 340 -23.17 -31.52 -6.12
N ASN A 341 -22.55 -30.99 -5.07
CA ASN A 341 -22.33 -31.69 -3.80
C ASN A 341 -23.46 -31.48 -2.77
N GLY A 342 -24.57 -30.82 -3.15
CA GLY A 342 -25.77 -30.66 -2.32
C GLY A 342 -25.73 -29.48 -1.35
N TYR A 343 -24.85 -28.51 -1.58
CA TYR A 343 -24.70 -27.31 -0.74
C TYR A 343 -25.22 -26.04 -1.44
N GLN A 344 -25.66 -25.06 -0.64
CA GLN A 344 -26.01 -23.72 -1.12
C GLN A 344 -24.76 -22.85 -1.28
N VAL A 345 -24.86 -21.81 -2.11
CA VAL A 345 -23.81 -20.80 -2.28
C VAL A 345 -24.39 -19.40 -2.08
N ALA A 346 -23.68 -18.55 -1.35
CA ALA A 346 -24.01 -17.14 -1.19
C ALA A 346 -22.99 -16.24 -1.91
N ILE A 347 -23.48 -15.21 -2.61
CA ILE A 347 -22.67 -14.18 -3.29
C ILE A 347 -23.04 -12.83 -2.71
N MET A 348 -22.02 -12.14 -2.19
CA MET A 348 -22.17 -10.86 -1.53
C MET A 348 -21.60 -9.74 -2.39
N ALA A 349 -22.44 -8.73 -2.64
CA ALA A 349 -22.08 -7.54 -3.39
C ALA A 349 -22.29 -6.25 -2.55
N PRO A 350 -21.45 -5.21 -2.71
CA PRO A 350 -21.46 -3.96 -1.92
C PRO A 350 -22.68 -3.08 -2.11
N THR A 351 -23.38 -3.22 -3.23
CA THR A 351 -24.54 -2.41 -3.57
C THR A 351 -25.64 -3.27 -4.16
N GLU A 352 -26.89 -2.81 -4.06
CA GLU A 352 -28.04 -3.54 -4.62
C GLU A 352 -27.91 -3.67 -6.14
N ILE A 353 -27.36 -2.65 -6.82
CA ILE A 353 -27.09 -2.72 -8.25
C ILE A 353 -26.10 -3.82 -8.62
N LEU A 354 -24.98 -3.94 -7.89
CA LEU A 354 -24.00 -4.98 -8.21
C LEU A 354 -24.58 -6.37 -7.90
N ALA A 355 -25.43 -6.48 -6.87
CA ALA A 355 -26.18 -7.71 -6.61
C ALA A 355 -27.17 -8.03 -7.76
N GLU A 356 -27.89 -7.04 -8.28
CA GLU A 356 -28.81 -7.19 -9.43
C GLU A 356 -28.04 -7.62 -10.69
N GLN A 357 -26.88 -7.01 -10.95
CA GLN A 357 -26.02 -7.37 -12.07
C GLN A 357 -25.50 -8.81 -11.96
N HIS A 358 -24.99 -9.21 -10.80
CA HIS A 358 -24.55 -10.59 -10.56
C HIS A 358 -25.71 -11.56 -10.70
N PHE A 359 -26.88 -11.24 -10.14
CA PHE A 359 -28.08 -12.05 -10.25
C PHE A 359 -28.46 -12.32 -11.71
N HIS A 360 -28.56 -11.29 -12.55
CA HIS A 360 -28.88 -11.45 -13.97
C HIS A 360 -27.80 -12.22 -14.72
N THR A 361 -26.53 -11.80 -14.58
CA THR A 361 -25.41 -12.42 -15.28
C THR A 361 -25.31 -13.92 -14.97
N ILE A 362 -25.44 -14.28 -13.69
CA ILE A 362 -25.36 -15.68 -13.25
C ILE A 362 -26.57 -16.45 -13.74
N ARG A 363 -27.77 -15.90 -13.63
CA ARG A 363 -29.00 -16.54 -14.12
C ARG A 363 -28.89 -16.88 -15.60
N ASP A 364 -28.39 -15.95 -16.42
CA ASP A 364 -28.22 -16.16 -17.86
C ASP A 364 -27.23 -17.30 -18.17
N TYR A 365 -26.15 -17.44 -17.39
CA TYR A 365 -25.21 -18.55 -17.55
C TYR A 365 -25.76 -19.91 -17.08
N VAL A 366 -26.67 -19.93 -16.10
CA VAL A 366 -27.15 -21.18 -15.48
C VAL A 366 -28.57 -21.58 -15.88
N ASP A 367 -29.22 -20.82 -16.76
CA ASP A 367 -30.63 -21.01 -17.16
C ASP A 367 -30.94 -22.47 -17.60
N ASN A 368 -30.00 -23.09 -18.33
CA ASN A 368 -30.14 -24.47 -18.83
C ASN A 368 -29.56 -25.55 -17.89
N LEU A 369 -29.17 -25.20 -16.66
CA LEU A 369 -28.48 -26.12 -15.74
C LEU A 369 -29.36 -26.58 -14.57
N ASN A 370 -30.63 -26.18 -14.53
CA ASN A 370 -31.55 -26.47 -13.42
C ASN A 370 -30.99 -25.96 -12.07
N VAL A 371 -30.50 -24.72 -12.06
CA VAL A 371 -29.95 -24.06 -10.87
C VAL A 371 -30.86 -22.89 -10.51
N ASN A 372 -31.43 -22.93 -9.31
CA ASN A 372 -32.30 -21.87 -8.83
C ASN A 372 -31.45 -20.74 -8.22
N VAL A 373 -31.51 -19.57 -8.84
CA VAL A 373 -30.83 -18.35 -8.39
C VAL A 373 -31.87 -17.41 -7.79
N VAL A 374 -31.63 -16.94 -6.57
CA VAL A 374 -32.49 -15.98 -5.88
C VAL A 374 -31.72 -14.72 -5.52
N GLN A 375 -32.42 -13.60 -5.43
CA GLN A 375 -31.85 -12.31 -5.03
C GLN A 375 -32.38 -11.90 -3.66
N LEU A 376 -31.50 -11.47 -2.74
CA LEU A 376 -31.88 -10.96 -1.42
C LEU A 376 -31.26 -9.57 -1.17
N ILE A 377 -32.07 -8.52 -1.32
CA ILE A 377 -31.69 -7.11 -1.14
C ILE A 377 -32.65 -6.40 -0.17
N GLY A 378 -32.28 -5.23 0.34
CA GLY A 378 -33.04 -4.51 1.37
C GLY A 378 -34.35 -3.92 0.85
N GLY A 379 -34.39 -3.46 -0.40
CA GLY A 379 -35.56 -2.82 -1.02
C GLY A 379 -36.75 -3.72 -1.42
N GLN A 380 -36.73 -5.03 -1.11
CA GLN A 380 -37.74 -5.98 -1.59
C GLN A 380 -39.09 -5.88 -0.83
N LYS A 381 -40.20 -6.02 -1.57
CA LYS A 381 -41.55 -6.11 -0.99
C LYS A 381 -41.66 -7.33 -0.05
N THR A 382 -42.33 -7.15 1.09
CA THR A 382 -42.44 -8.14 2.19
C THR A 382 -42.87 -9.53 1.73
N LYS A 383 -43.86 -9.63 0.83
CA LYS A 383 -44.35 -10.93 0.32
C LYS A 383 -43.30 -11.68 -0.52
N ALA A 384 -42.61 -10.97 -1.41
CA ALA A 384 -41.56 -11.56 -2.24
C ALA A 384 -40.35 -11.98 -1.37
N ARG A 385 -39.98 -11.14 -0.40
CA ARG A 385 -38.92 -11.44 0.56
C ARG A 385 -39.23 -12.70 1.37
N SER A 386 -40.45 -12.87 1.86
CA SER A 386 -40.85 -14.08 2.60
C SER A 386 -40.65 -15.36 1.78
N GLN A 387 -41.08 -15.37 0.51
CA GLN A 387 -40.91 -16.52 -0.38
C GLN A 387 -39.44 -16.85 -0.63
N ILE A 388 -38.59 -15.82 -0.79
CA ILE A 388 -37.15 -16.00 -0.94
C ILE A 388 -36.56 -16.62 0.34
N LEU A 389 -36.90 -16.10 1.51
CA LEU A 389 -36.42 -16.63 2.80
C LEU A 389 -36.83 -18.09 3.01
N ASP A 390 -38.07 -18.45 2.65
CA ASP A 390 -38.55 -19.82 2.71
C ASP A 390 -37.76 -20.75 1.77
N SER A 391 -37.46 -20.29 0.54
CA SER A 391 -36.65 -21.05 -0.42
C SER A 391 -35.19 -21.23 0.01
N ILE A 392 -34.62 -20.24 0.74
CA ILE A 392 -33.28 -20.33 1.30
C ILE A 392 -33.28 -21.36 2.44
N LYS A 393 -34.27 -21.28 3.33
CA LYS A 393 -34.41 -22.18 4.48
C LYS A 393 -34.69 -23.63 4.08
N SER A 394 -35.46 -23.86 3.01
CA SER A 394 -35.78 -25.20 2.52
C SER A 394 -34.62 -25.85 1.77
N GLY A 395 -33.66 -25.07 1.25
CA GLY A 395 -32.58 -25.54 0.38
C GLY A 395 -32.92 -25.47 -1.12
N GLU A 396 -34.11 -25.00 -1.49
CA GLU A 396 -34.53 -24.85 -2.90
C GLU A 396 -33.72 -23.78 -3.65
N ALA A 397 -33.27 -22.74 -2.95
CA ALA A 397 -32.36 -21.75 -3.52
C ALA A 397 -30.94 -22.33 -3.59
N ASN A 398 -30.35 -22.46 -4.78
CA ASN A 398 -28.99 -22.97 -4.94
C ASN A 398 -27.94 -21.86 -4.85
N ILE A 399 -28.21 -20.71 -5.49
CA ILE A 399 -27.35 -19.53 -5.46
C ILE A 399 -28.15 -18.35 -4.89
N ILE A 400 -27.66 -17.78 -3.80
CA ILE A 400 -28.23 -16.59 -3.15
C ILE A 400 -27.35 -15.39 -3.48
N VAL A 401 -27.85 -14.41 -4.22
CA VAL A 401 -27.13 -13.17 -4.54
C VAL A 401 -27.71 -12.03 -3.71
N GLY A 402 -26.89 -11.32 -2.93
CA GLY A 402 -27.42 -10.29 -2.05
C GLY A 402 -26.42 -9.28 -1.53
N THR A 403 -26.93 -8.35 -0.72
CA THR A 403 -26.15 -7.31 -0.05
C THR A 403 -26.04 -7.61 1.45
N HIS A 404 -25.89 -6.57 2.28
CA HIS A 404 -25.89 -6.70 3.74
C HIS A 404 -27.17 -7.34 4.31
N ALA A 405 -28.26 -7.39 3.55
CA ALA A 405 -29.49 -8.10 3.93
C ALA A 405 -29.27 -9.60 4.21
N MET A 406 -28.19 -10.20 3.67
CA MET A 406 -27.85 -11.61 3.90
C MET A 406 -27.40 -11.94 5.34
N PHE A 407 -27.07 -10.93 6.15
CA PHE A 407 -26.64 -11.10 7.54
C PHE A 407 -27.77 -10.94 8.57
N GLU A 408 -28.96 -10.56 8.11
CA GLU A 408 -30.06 -10.33 9.04
C GLU A 408 -30.40 -11.62 9.79
N SER A 409 -30.75 -11.48 11.07
CA SER A 409 -31.09 -12.61 11.95
C SER A 409 -32.28 -13.44 11.45
N THR A 410 -33.05 -12.91 10.50
CA THR A 410 -34.18 -13.57 9.85
C THR A 410 -33.75 -14.58 8.78
N VAL A 411 -32.52 -14.52 8.29
CA VAL A 411 -32.01 -15.40 7.24
C VAL A 411 -31.50 -16.71 7.86
N THR A 412 -32.08 -17.83 7.46
CA THR A 412 -31.64 -19.17 7.87
C THR A 412 -31.26 -19.96 6.63
N TYR A 413 -29.98 -20.28 6.47
CA TYR A 413 -29.46 -21.08 5.36
C TYR A 413 -29.66 -22.58 5.61
N LYS A 414 -29.64 -23.38 4.55
CA LYS A 414 -29.58 -24.84 4.61
C LYS A 414 -28.31 -25.33 3.91
N ASN A 415 -27.37 -25.90 4.67
CA ASN A 415 -26.12 -26.44 4.12
C ASN A 415 -25.35 -25.43 3.25
N LEU A 416 -25.03 -24.25 3.76
CA LEU A 416 -24.26 -23.24 3.03
C LEU A 416 -22.81 -23.71 2.86
N GLY A 417 -22.37 -23.99 1.64
CA GLY A 417 -21.05 -24.57 1.37
C GLY A 417 -19.97 -23.59 0.95
N LEU A 418 -20.35 -22.50 0.30
CA LEU A 418 -19.41 -21.49 -0.23
C LEU A 418 -19.99 -20.09 -0.09
N VAL A 419 -19.15 -19.16 0.33
CA VAL A 419 -19.43 -17.72 0.38
C VAL A 419 -18.46 -17.01 -0.55
N VAL A 420 -19.00 -16.32 -1.55
CA VAL A 420 -18.25 -15.49 -2.48
C VAL A 420 -18.48 -14.02 -2.15
N ILE A 421 -17.41 -13.26 -1.94
CA ILE A 421 -17.48 -11.84 -1.58
C ILE A 421 -16.81 -11.03 -2.68
N ASP A 422 -17.56 -10.14 -3.33
CA ASP A 422 -17.02 -9.23 -4.35
C ASP A 422 -16.69 -7.84 -3.77
N GLU A 423 -15.64 -7.22 -4.29
CA GLU A 423 -15.14 -5.89 -3.87
C GLU A 423 -14.91 -5.77 -2.35
N GLN A 424 -14.05 -6.64 -1.81
CA GLN A 424 -13.77 -6.78 -0.37
C GLN A 424 -13.52 -5.46 0.36
N HIS A 425 -12.90 -4.46 -0.27
CA HIS A 425 -12.48 -3.21 0.38
C HIS A 425 -13.64 -2.40 0.98
N ARG A 426 -14.89 -2.65 0.57
CA ARG A 426 -16.07 -2.01 1.17
C ARG A 426 -16.67 -2.77 2.36
N PHE A 427 -16.16 -3.97 2.65
CA PHE A 427 -16.72 -4.86 3.67
C PHE A 427 -15.71 -5.15 4.79
N GLY A 428 -16.16 -5.00 6.03
CA GLY A 428 -15.32 -5.18 7.21
C GLY A 428 -15.07 -6.66 7.54
N VAL A 429 -14.00 -6.93 8.29
CA VAL A 429 -13.66 -8.27 8.81
C VAL A 429 -14.82 -8.91 9.59
N ALA A 430 -15.62 -8.10 10.29
CA ALA A 430 -16.75 -8.54 11.10
C ALA A 430 -17.86 -9.21 10.29
N GLN A 431 -18.16 -8.71 9.09
CA GLN A 431 -19.21 -9.24 8.21
C GLN A 431 -18.83 -10.63 7.69
N ARG A 432 -17.56 -10.83 7.30
CA ARG A 432 -17.05 -12.15 6.90
C ARG A 432 -17.23 -13.19 8.01
N GLY A 433 -16.91 -12.80 9.25
CA GLY A 433 -17.09 -13.66 10.43
C GLY A 433 -18.56 -14.02 10.70
N GLN A 434 -19.51 -13.14 10.37
CA GLN A 434 -20.95 -13.43 10.52
C GLN A 434 -21.44 -14.46 9.50
N LEU A 435 -21.11 -14.31 8.21
CA LEU A 435 -21.50 -15.31 7.20
C LEU A 435 -20.88 -16.68 7.46
N LYS A 436 -19.64 -16.70 7.94
CA LYS A 436 -18.99 -17.93 8.39
C LYS A 436 -19.80 -18.63 9.48
N ARG A 437 -20.20 -17.90 10.52
CA ARG A 437 -21.02 -18.43 11.63
C ARG A 437 -22.40 -18.90 11.16
N LEU A 438 -23.05 -18.14 10.28
CA LEU A 438 -24.35 -18.55 9.71
C LEU A 438 -24.21 -19.83 8.88
N GLY A 439 -23.12 -19.98 8.14
CA GLY A 439 -22.80 -21.21 7.43
C GLY A 439 -22.57 -22.39 8.38
N GLU A 440 -21.73 -22.22 9.40
CA GLU A 440 -21.49 -23.25 10.43
C GLU A 440 -22.78 -23.74 11.11
N GLN A 441 -23.69 -22.81 11.40
CA GLN A 441 -25.01 -23.10 12.00
C GLN A 441 -26.00 -23.76 11.02
N SER A 442 -25.75 -23.66 9.71
CA SER A 442 -26.64 -24.22 8.67
C SER A 442 -26.46 -25.71 8.44
N HIS A 443 -25.43 -26.31 9.04
CA HIS A 443 -25.09 -27.73 8.90
C HIS A 443 -25.50 -28.53 10.13
N ASP A 444 -25.95 -29.77 9.90
CA ASP A 444 -26.31 -30.69 10.99
C ASP A 444 -25.08 -31.07 11.85
N VAL A 445 -23.89 -31.11 11.23
CA VAL A 445 -22.59 -31.21 11.89
C VAL A 445 -21.84 -29.91 11.63
N SER A 446 -21.37 -29.24 12.68
CA SER A 446 -20.65 -27.96 12.55
C SER A 446 -19.46 -28.11 11.61
N ARG A 447 -19.57 -27.45 10.45
CA ARG A 447 -18.58 -27.44 9.37
C ARG A 447 -18.44 -26.02 8.87
N THR A 448 -17.21 -25.60 8.64
CA THR A 448 -16.96 -24.24 8.19
C THR A 448 -17.13 -24.15 6.68
N PRO A 449 -17.95 -23.20 6.16
CA PRO A 449 -18.10 -22.99 4.73
C PRO A 449 -16.79 -22.49 4.11
N HIS A 450 -16.60 -22.75 2.82
CA HIS A 450 -15.51 -22.17 2.06
C HIS A 450 -15.75 -20.68 1.81
N ILE A 451 -14.68 -19.88 1.79
CA ILE A 451 -14.73 -18.44 1.54
C ILE A 451 -13.82 -18.11 0.35
N LEU A 452 -14.42 -17.51 -0.68
CA LEU A 452 -13.72 -16.97 -1.83
C LEU A 452 -13.96 -15.46 -1.89
N VAL A 453 -12.89 -14.68 -1.85
CA VAL A 453 -12.97 -13.23 -1.91
C VAL A 453 -12.42 -12.74 -3.24
N MET A 454 -13.11 -11.82 -3.91
CA MET A 454 -12.69 -11.25 -5.18
C MET A 454 -12.29 -9.78 -5.01
N SER A 455 -11.20 -9.37 -5.65
CA SER A 455 -10.81 -7.97 -5.75
C SER A 455 -10.46 -7.60 -7.18
N ALA A 456 -10.97 -6.46 -7.64
CA ALA A 456 -10.69 -5.92 -8.96
C ALA A 456 -9.41 -5.08 -9.00
N THR A 457 -8.93 -4.58 -7.86
CA THR A 457 -7.64 -3.89 -7.75
C THR A 457 -6.58 -4.89 -7.34
N PRO A 458 -5.61 -5.21 -8.22
CA PRO A 458 -4.55 -6.12 -7.83
C PRO A 458 -3.73 -5.50 -6.72
N ILE A 459 -3.68 -6.13 -5.54
CA ILE A 459 -2.79 -5.69 -4.46
C ILE A 459 -1.46 -6.39 -4.72
N PRO A 460 -0.29 -5.72 -4.56
CA PRO A 460 0.99 -6.41 -4.67
C PRO A 460 0.97 -7.68 -3.82
N ARG A 461 1.41 -8.78 -4.42
CA ARG A 461 1.29 -10.12 -3.81
C ARG A 461 1.88 -10.17 -2.41
N THR A 462 3.02 -9.52 -2.21
CA THR A 462 3.75 -9.42 -0.95
C THR A 462 2.91 -8.72 0.12
N LEU A 463 2.33 -7.58 -0.24
CA LEU A 463 1.41 -6.85 0.63
C LEU A 463 0.17 -7.69 0.93
N SER A 464 -0.40 -8.36 -0.06
CA SER A 464 -1.58 -9.23 0.13
C SER A 464 -1.32 -10.36 1.13
N MET A 465 -0.16 -11.00 0.99
CA MET A 465 0.27 -12.15 1.78
C MET A 465 0.60 -11.78 3.23
N THR A 466 1.13 -10.58 3.47
CA THR A 466 1.46 -10.08 4.81
C THR A 466 0.26 -9.42 5.49
N LEU A 467 -0.56 -8.64 4.77
CA LEU A 467 -1.71 -7.91 5.34
C LEU A 467 -2.93 -8.80 5.59
N TYR A 468 -3.20 -9.70 4.66
CA TYR A 468 -4.32 -10.63 4.75
C TYR A 468 -3.81 -12.04 5.01
N GLY A 469 -2.84 -12.19 5.92
CA GLY A 469 -2.09 -13.43 6.16
C GLY A 469 -2.92 -14.69 6.48
N ASP A 470 -4.23 -14.56 6.68
CA ASP A 470 -5.21 -15.65 6.76
C ASP A 470 -5.76 -16.12 5.40
N LEU A 471 -5.49 -15.41 4.30
CA LEU A 471 -5.94 -15.67 2.94
C LEU A 471 -4.84 -16.29 2.07
N ASP A 472 -5.16 -17.39 1.41
CA ASP A 472 -4.37 -17.89 0.29
C ASP A 472 -4.66 -17.02 -0.95
N VAL A 473 -3.66 -16.70 -1.78
CA VAL A 473 -3.83 -15.73 -2.89
C VAL A 473 -3.73 -16.43 -4.24
N SER A 474 -4.77 -16.27 -5.07
CA SER A 474 -4.80 -16.67 -6.47
C SER A 474 -4.82 -15.44 -7.37
N ILE A 475 -4.04 -15.47 -8.46
CA ILE A 475 -3.86 -14.31 -9.34
C ILE A 475 -4.19 -14.71 -10.78
N ILE A 476 -5.05 -13.91 -11.44
CA ILE A 476 -5.28 -13.94 -12.88
C ILE A 476 -4.62 -12.71 -13.53
N ARG A 477 -3.53 -12.91 -14.27
CA ARG A 477 -2.83 -11.88 -15.05
C ARG A 477 -3.28 -11.84 -16.51
N GLU A 478 -3.53 -13.01 -17.09
CA GLU A 478 -3.96 -13.14 -18.49
C GLU A 478 -5.37 -12.56 -18.70
N MET A 479 -5.49 -11.58 -19.60
CA MET A 479 -6.77 -11.05 -20.07
C MET A 479 -7.36 -11.92 -21.19
N PRO A 480 -8.70 -11.99 -21.35
CA PRO A 480 -9.34 -12.70 -22.46
C PRO A 480 -8.91 -12.16 -23.84
N LEU A 481 -8.69 -13.07 -24.81
CA LEU A 481 -8.08 -12.78 -26.12
C LEU A 481 -8.84 -11.77 -27.01
N ASN A 482 -10.16 -11.60 -26.83
CA ASN A 482 -10.99 -10.77 -27.71
C ASN A 482 -11.06 -9.28 -27.29
N ARG A 483 -10.33 -8.87 -26.25
CA ARG A 483 -10.41 -7.51 -25.71
C ARG A 483 -9.30 -6.61 -26.26
N LYS A 484 -9.68 -5.50 -26.91
CA LYS A 484 -8.72 -4.47 -27.33
C LYS A 484 -8.25 -3.63 -26.13
N SER A 485 -6.97 -3.30 -26.10
CA SER A 485 -6.41 -2.41 -25.08
C SER A 485 -7.00 -1.00 -25.18
N ILE A 486 -7.34 -0.41 -24.05
CA ILE A 486 -7.85 0.97 -23.97
C ILE A 486 -6.72 1.93 -24.32
N LYS A 487 -6.92 2.78 -25.33
CA LYS A 487 -5.95 3.82 -25.69
C LYS A 487 -6.06 4.95 -24.67
N THR A 488 -5.06 5.03 -23.78
CA THR A 488 -5.01 6.05 -22.73
C THR A 488 -4.09 7.19 -23.15
N ARG A 489 -4.49 8.44 -22.93
CA ARG A 489 -3.69 9.64 -23.21
C ARG A 489 -3.86 10.69 -22.13
N VAL A 490 -2.77 11.30 -21.69
CA VAL A 490 -2.81 12.53 -20.89
C VAL A 490 -3.04 13.70 -21.84
N VAL A 491 -4.04 14.53 -21.53
CA VAL A 491 -4.41 15.71 -22.32
C VAL A 491 -4.41 16.94 -21.42
N PHE A 492 -4.13 18.09 -21.99
CA PHE A 492 -4.11 19.35 -21.26
C PHE A 492 -5.40 20.15 -21.49
N GLU A 493 -5.72 21.08 -20.58
CA GLU A 493 -6.91 21.94 -20.68
C GLU A 493 -7.04 22.62 -22.06
N SER A 494 -5.92 22.99 -22.70
CA SER A 494 -5.92 23.57 -24.05
C SER A 494 -6.45 22.63 -25.14
N GLN A 495 -6.40 21.32 -24.91
CA GLN A 495 -6.79 20.27 -25.87
C GLN A 495 -8.22 19.76 -25.63
N LEU A 496 -8.91 20.21 -24.57
CA LEU A 496 -10.24 19.72 -24.22
C LEU A 496 -11.27 19.94 -25.33
N THR A 497 -11.17 21.05 -26.07
CA THR A 497 -12.05 21.34 -27.21
C THR A 497 -11.97 20.25 -28.28
N ASP A 498 -10.77 19.78 -28.61
CA ASP A 498 -10.55 18.70 -29.57
C ASP A 498 -11.12 17.37 -29.06
N ILE A 499 -10.99 17.11 -27.75
CA ILE A 499 -11.56 15.92 -27.11
C ILE A 499 -13.09 15.96 -27.12
N TYR A 500 -13.72 17.12 -26.94
CA TYR A 500 -15.18 17.24 -27.07
C TYR A 500 -15.65 16.98 -28.50
N ILE A 501 -14.91 17.43 -29.52
CA ILE A 501 -15.20 17.09 -30.93
C ILE A 501 -15.08 15.58 -31.15
N PHE A 502 -14.04 14.96 -30.58
CA PHE A 502 -13.87 13.51 -30.64
C PHE A 502 -15.04 12.74 -29.98
N ILE A 503 -15.48 13.18 -28.80
CA ILE A 503 -16.65 12.60 -28.10
C ILE A 503 -17.90 12.71 -28.97
N LYS A 504 -18.17 13.87 -29.59
CA LYS A 504 -19.32 14.03 -30.52
C LYS A 504 -19.26 13.03 -31.67
N LYS A 505 -18.07 12.81 -32.24
CA LYS A 505 -17.88 11.85 -33.33
C LYS A 505 -18.19 10.42 -32.88
N GLU A 506 -17.70 9.98 -31.73
CA GLU A 506 -18.00 8.64 -31.19
C GLU A 506 -19.50 8.46 -30.92
N ILE A 507 -20.15 9.48 -30.37
CA ILE A 507 -21.60 9.44 -30.09
C ILE A 507 -22.43 9.41 -31.38
N SER A 508 -21.99 10.10 -32.44
CA SER A 508 -22.68 10.06 -33.74
C SER A 508 -22.72 8.66 -34.38
N VAL A 509 -21.81 7.76 -33.98
CA VAL A 509 -21.76 6.35 -34.40
C VAL A 509 -22.63 5.45 -33.49
N GLY A 510 -23.26 6.01 -32.46
CA GLY A 510 -24.18 5.32 -31.55
C GLY A 510 -23.53 4.79 -30.26
N HIS A 511 -22.32 5.27 -29.95
CA HIS A 511 -21.60 4.99 -28.69
C HIS A 511 -21.98 5.99 -27.59
N GLN A 512 -21.54 5.69 -26.36
CA GLN A 512 -21.77 6.53 -25.18
C GLN A 512 -20.45 6.96 -24.53
N ALA A 513 -20.47 8.03 -23.75
CA ALA A 513 -19.28 8.57 -23.09
C ALA A 513 -19.49 8.87 -21.60
N PHE A 514 -18.42 8.68 -20.81
CA PHE A 514 -18.33 9.13 -19.43
C PHE A 514 -17.46 10.39 -19.34
N ILE A 515 -17.90 11.37 -18.56
CA ILE A 515 -17.11 12.55 -18.18
C ILE A 515 -17.08 12.65 -16.66
N VAL A 516 -15.90 12.52 -16.06
CA VAL A 516 -15.70 12.40 -14.62
C VAL A 516 -14.97 13.61 -14.06
N PHE A 517 -15.47 14.16 -12.95
CA PHE A 517 -14.85 15.27 -12.23
C PHE A 517 -14.44 14.83 -10.81
N PRO A 518 -13.30 15.33 -10.29
CA PRO A 518 -12.87 15.01 -8.94
C PRO A 518 -13.74 15.74 -7.92
N LEU A 519 -13.79 15.17 -6.71
CA LEU A 519 -14.33 15.86 -5.54
C LEU A 519 -13.35 16.97 -5.12
N VAL A 520 -13.87 18.12 -4.69
CA VAL A 520 -13.06 19.20 -4.13
C VAL A 520 -13.11 19.08 -2.61
N GLU A 521 -11.97 18.77 -1.98
CA GLU A 521 -11.83 18.37 -0.56
C GLU A 521 -12.21 19.43 0.50
N LYS A 522 -12.88 20.54 0.16
CA LYS A 522 -13.06 21.67 1.10
C LYS A 522 -14.50 22.04 1.50
N SER A 523 -15.54 21.30 1.09
CA SER A 523 -16.84 21.20 1.80
C SER A 523 -17.94 20.57 0.95
N GLU A 524 -18.82 19.80 1.59
CA GLU A 524 -20.01 19.17 1.00
C GLU A 524 -20.95 20.15 0.26
N LYS A 525 -20.95 21.45 0.60
CA LYS A 525 -21.76 22.46 -0.11
C LYS A 525 -21.11 23.01 -1.39
N LEU A 526 -19.77 22.96 -1.51
CA LEU A 526 -19.05 23.32 -2.73
C LEU A 526 -19.08 22.17 -3.77
N GLU A 527 -19.31 20.93 -3.33
CA GLU A 527 -19.42 19.73 -4.17
C GLU A 527 -20.58 19.77 -5.17
N LEU A 528 -21.78 20.16 -4.72
CA LEU A 528 -22.97 20.28 -5.57
C LEU A 528 -22.76 21.33 -6.65
N LYS A 529 -22.24 22.51 -6.26
CA LYS A 529 -22.03 23.62 -7.19
C LYS A 529 -21.10 23.23 -8.33
N SER A 530 -19.94 22.63 -8.02
CA SER A 530 -18.99 22.28 -9.08
C SER A 530 -19.53 21.23 -10.06
N ALA A 531 -20.10 20.11 -9.61
CA ALA A 531 -20.56 19.07 -10.55
C ALA A 531 -21.78 19.53 -11.37
N VAL A 532 -22.72 20.26 -10.75
CA VAL A 532 -23.90 20.81 -11.43
C VAL A 532 -23.50 21.94 -12.38
N GLU A 533 -22.60 22.83 -12.00
CA GLU A 533 -22.09 23.91 -12.88
C GLU A 533 -21.40 23.34 -14.11
N HIS A 534 -20.53 22.33 -13.96
CA HIS A 534 -19.89 21.69 -15.10
C HIS A 534 -20.90 20.91 -15.95
N PHE A 535 -21.91 20.29 -15.34
CA PHE A 535 -23.00 19.65 -16.06
C PHE A 535 -23.80 20.65 -16.90
N GLU A 536 -24.22 21.77 -16.31
CA GLU A 536 -24.93 22.83 -17.02
C GLU A 536 -24.08 23.45 -18.13
N MET A 537 -22.79 23.70 -17.86
CA MET A 537 -21.86 24.21 -18.88
C MET A 537 -21.72 23.23 -20.05
N LEU A 538 -21.48 21.94 -19.77
CA LEU A 538 -21.32 20.93 -20.81
C LEU A 538 -22.62 20.70 -21.59
N LYS A 539 -23.76 20.62 -20.89
CA LYS A 539 -25.07 20.45 -21.50
C LYS A 539 -25.46 21.65 -22.36
N ASN A 540 -25.30 22.87 -21.87
CA ASN A 540 -25.80 24.06 -22.56
C ASN A 540 -24.83 24.59 -23.63
N ASN A 541 -23.51 24.51 -23.39
CA ASN A 541 -22.52 25.17 -24.24
C ASN A 541 -21.76 24.20 -25.15
N VAL A 542 -21.50 22.96 -24.70
CA VAL A 542 -20.63 22.02 -25.43
C VAL A 542 -21.45 20.97 -26.19
N PHE A 543 -22.48 20.42 -25.55
CA PHE A 543 -23.30 19.31 -26.05
C PHE A 543 -24.81 19.63 -26.05
N PRO A 544 -25.26 20.78 -26.61
CA PRO A 544 -26.67 21.18 -26.57
C PRO A 544 -27.62 20.21 -27.29
N GLU A 545 -27.10 19.44 -28.25
CA GLU A 545 -27.88 18.49 -29.06
C GLU A 545 -27.84 17.05 -28.51
N LEU A 546 -27.07 16.78 -27.45
CA LEU A 546 -26.92 15.43 -26.89
C LEU A 546 -27.63 15.29 -25.55
N LYS A 547 -28.03 14.06 -25.21
CA LYS A 547 -28.69 13.76 -23.94
C LYS A 547 -27.64 13.53 -22.86
N CYS A 548 -27.45 14.52 -22.00
CA CYS A 548 -26.54 14.43 -20.86
C CYS A 548 -27.29 14.04 -19.58
N GLY A 549 -26.81 13.01 -18.89
CA GLY A 549 -27.20 12.64 -17.52
C GLY A 549 -26.19 13.13 -16.48
N LEU A 550 -26.64 13.33 -15.23
CA LEU A 550 -25.80 13.75 -14.11
C LEU A 550 -25.82 12.67 -13.01
N LEU A 551 -24.65 12.32 -12.47
CA LEU A 551 -24.55 11.41 -11.33
C LEU A 551 -23.54 11.93 -10.28
N HIS A 552 -23.99 12.20 -9.05
CA HIS A 552 -23.10 12.68 -7.99
C HIS A 552 -23.40 12.05 -6.62
N GLY A 553 -22.47 12.22 -5.67
CA GLY A 553 -22.47 11.52 -4.38
C GLY A 553 -23.67 11.80 -3.49
N GLN A 554 -24.26 12.98 -3.62
CA GLN A 554 -25.38 13.44 -2.80
C GLN A 554 -26.76 13.03 -3.37
N MET A 555 -26.83 12.51 -4.60
CA MET A 555 -28.07 11.93 -5.09
C MET A 555 -28.47 10.75 -4.20
N PHE A 556 -29.77 10.60 -3.99
CA PHE A 556 -30.26 9.43 -3.29
C PHE A 556 -29.91 8.16 -4.06
N TRP A 557 -29.77 7.05 -3.34
CA TRP A 557 -29.34 5.78 -3.95
C TRP A 557 -30.28 5.35 -5.09
N TYR A 558 -31.60 5.54 -4.94
CA TYR A 558 -32.59 5.24 -5.98
C TYR A 558 -32.47 6.15 -7.21
N GLU A 559 -32.13 7.44 -7.06
CA GLU A 559 -31.92 8.34 -8.20
C GLU A 559 -30.65 7.98 -8.98
N LYS A 560 -29.59 7.55 -8.27
CA LYS A 560 -28.37 7.04 -8.90
C LYS A 560 -28.67 5.78 -9.70
N GLU A 561 -29.49 4.88 -9.14
CA GLU A 561 -29.94 3.67 -9.82
C GLU A 561 -30.73 3.98 -11.09
N ASP A 562 -31.73 4.84 -10.99
CA ASP A 562 -32.56 5.25 -12.13
C ASP A 562 -31.73 5.91 -13.23
N THR A 563 -30.79 6.79 -12.85
CA THR A 563 -29.89 7.45 -13.79
C THR A 563 -28.97 6.45 -14.50
N MET A 564 -28.40 5.49 -13.77
CA MET A 564 -27.56 4.45 -14.37
C MET A 564 -28.37 3.51 -15.28
N LYS A 565 -29.60 3.15 -14.89
CA LYS A 565 -30.53 2.36 -15.73
C LYS A 565 -30.89 3.12 -17.00
N ALA A 566 -31.16 4.43 -16.89
CA ALA A 566 -31.40 5.29 -18.05
C ALA A 566 -30.18 5.36 -18.98
N PHE A 567 -28.97 5.47 -18.43
CA PHE A 567 -27.74 5.46 -19.22
C PHE A 567 -27.52 4.11 -19.91
N LEU A 568 -27.70 2.98 -19.21
CA LEU A 568 -27.61 1.64 -19.80
C LEU A 568 -28.59 1.45 -20.98
N ASN A 569 -29.80 1.98 -20.85
CA ASN A 569 -30.86 1.91 -21.87
C ASN A 569 -30.71 2.96 -22.99
N LYS A 570 -29.55 3.60 -23.14
CA LYS A 570 -29.27 4.67 -24.13
C LYS A 570 -30.23 5.86 -24.08
N GLN A 571 -30.80 6.15 -22.90
CA GLN A 571 -31.59 7.38 -22.73
C GLN A 571 -30.68 8.61 -22.58
N PHE A 572 -29.45 8.41 -22.12
CA PHE A 572 -28.39 9.42 -22.13
C PHE A 572 -27.22 8.97 -23.02
N ASP A 573 -26.68 9.90 -23.80
CA ASP A 573 -25.48 9.71 -24.63
C ASP A 573 -24.21 9.91 -23.81
N ILE A 574 -24.26 10.87 -22.87
CA ILE A 574 -23.14 11.23 -22.00
C ILE A 574 -23.59 11.15 -20.55
N LEU A 575 -22.82 10.46 -19.71
CA LEU A 575 -22.98 10.52 -18.27
C LEU A 575 -21.86 11.37 -17.64
N ILE A 576 -22.25 12.49 -17.05
CA ILE A 576 -21.37 13.39 -16.31
C ILE A 576 -21.46 13.02 -14.84
N ALA A 577 -20.33 12.71 -14.21
CA ALA A 577 -20.36 12.28 -12.82
C ALA A 577 -19.14 12.66 -11.99
N THR A 578 -19.25 12.44 -10.69
CA THR A 578 -18.11 12.43 -9.77
C THR A 578 -17.53 11.01 -9.60
N THR A 579 -16.64 10.80 -8.63
CA THR A 579 -16.02 9.50 -8.26
C THR A 579 -17.00 8.35 -7.99
N VAL A 580 -18.31 8.62 -7.97
CA VAL A 580 -19.37 7.65 -7.65
C VAL A 580 -19.60 6.62 -8.76
N ILE A 581 -19.08 6.82 -9.98
CA ILE A 581 -19.08 5.77 -11.03
C ILE A 581 -18.23 4.53 -10.62
N GLU A 582 -17.56 4.55 -9.48
CA GLU A 582 -17.00 3.34 -8.85
C GLU A 582 -18.01 2.19 -8.67
N VAL A 583 -19.33 2.41 -8.78
CA VAL A 583 -20.33 1.34 -8.66
C VAL A 583 -20.37 0.48 -9.94
N GLY A 584 -19.84 -0.75 -9.81
CA GLY A 584 -20.19 -2.02 -10.46
C GLY A 584 -20.58 -2.17 -11.94
N ILE A 585 -21.30 -1.22 -12.53
CA ILE A 585 -22.10 -1.43 -13.73
C ILE A 585 -21.22 -1.52 -14.98
N ASP A 586 -21.51 -2.52 -15.81
CA ASP A 586 -20.91 -2.70 -17.13
C ASP A 586 -21.80 -2.03 -18.18
N ILE A 587 -21.22 -1.15 -19.00
CA ILE A 587 -21.92 -0.43 -20.08
C ILE A 587 -21.17 -0.70 -21.38
N PRO A 588 -21.52 -1.77 -22.12
CA PRO A 588 -20.74 -2.23 -23.29
C PRO A 588 -20.60 -1.19 -24.42
N ASN A 589 -21.56 -0.26 -24.53
CA ASN A 589 -21.56 0.81 -25.54
C ASN A 589 -20.78 2.07 -25.10
N ALA A 590 -20.28 2.13 -23.86
CA ALA A 590 -19.45 3.23 -23.42
C ALA A 590 -18.01 3.05 -23.92
N THR A 591 -17.62 3.81 -24.94
CA THR A 591 -16.29 3.70 -25.58
C THR A 591 -15.32 4.80 -25.15
N VAL A 592 -15.80 5.92 -24.60
CA VAL A 592 -14.97 7.06 -24.22
C VAL A 592 -15.09 7.36 -22.72
N MET A 593 -13.94 7.49 -22.06
CA MET A 593 -13.80 7.96 -20.68
C MET A 593 -12.97 9.25 -20.67
N LEU A 594 -13.53 10.37 -20.21
CA LEU A 594 -12.80 11.61 -19.96
C LEU A 594 -12.76 11.88 -18.46
N ILE A 595 -11.57 11.95 -17.88
CA ILE A 595 -11.37 12.25 -16.46
C ILE A 595 -10.74 13.64 -16.37
N ASN A 596 -11.53 14.63 -15.94
CA ASN A 596 -11.05 15.99 -15.70
C ASN A 596 -10.24 16.09 -14.42
N ASN A 597 -9.30 17.03 -14.35
CA ASN A 597 -8.43 17.24 -13.19
C ASN A 597 -7.86 15.93 -12.63
N SER A 598 -7.42 15.06 -13.54
CA SER A 598 -6.96 13.70 -13.27
C SER A 598 -5.82 13.64 -12.24
N GLU A 599 -5.04 14.72 -12.09
CA GLU A 599 -3.99 14.87 -11.07
C GLU A 599 -4.49 14.71 -9.62
N ARG A 600 -5.79 14.92 -9.39
CA ARG A 600 -6.42 14.85 -8.07
C ARG A 600 -6.85 13.44 -7.67
N PHE A 601 -6.83 12.50 -8.61
CA PHE A 601 -7.25 11.13 -8.33
C PHE A 601 -6.06 10.27 -7.91
N GLY A 602 -6.32 9.33 -7.01
CA GLY A 602 -5.40 8.23 -6.73
C GLY A 602 -5.26 7.32 -7.96
N LEU A 603 -4.11 6.66 -8.08
CA LEU A 603 -3.81 5.84 -9.26
C LEU A 603 -4.76 4.63 -9.35
N SER A 604 -5.13 4.05 -8.21
CA SER A 604 -6.15 2.99 -8.10
C SER A 604 -7.53 3.43 -8.62
N THR A 605 -7.97 4.65 -8.30
CA THR A 605 -9.26 5.19 -8.76
C THR A 605 -9.23 5.48 -10.25
N LEU A 606 -8.14 6.07 -10.77
CA LEU A 606 -7.96 6.27 -12.21
C LEU A 606 -8.04 4.95 -12.98
N HIS A 607 -7.44 3.89 -12.42
CA HIS A 607 -7.48 2.56 -12.98
C HIS A 607 -8.89 1.96 -13.03
N GLN A 608 -9.64 2.06 -11.94
CA GLN A 608 -11.02 1.61 -11.87
C GLN A 608 -11.92 2.37 -12.85
N LEU A 609 -11.78 3.72 -12.92
CA LEU A 609 -12.51 4.55 -13.86
C LEU A 609 -12.17 4.19 -15.31
N ARG A 610 -10.88 4.01 -15.65
CA ARG A 610 -10.47 3.51 -16.97
C ARG A 610 -11.14 2.17 -17.30
N GLY A 611 -11.23 1.26 -16.33
CA GLY A 611 -11.86 -0.06 -16.48
C GLY A 611 -13.39 -0.04 -16.69
N ARG A 612 -14.04 1.12 -16.59
CA ARG A 612 -15.47 1.30 -16.91
C ARG A 612 -15.77 1.35 -18.41
N VAL A 613 -14.75 1.54 -19.25
CA VAL A 613 -14.85 1.45 -20.71
C VAL A 613 -14.07 0.25 -21.24
N GLY A 614 -14.22 -0.06 -22.54
CA GLY A 614 -13.51 -1.17 -23.18
C GLY A 614 -14.07 -2.53 -22.80
N ARG A 615 -15.39 -2.65 -22.70
CA ARG A 615 -16.10 -3.89 -22.31
C ARG A 615 -16.68 -4.66 -23.49
N SER A 616 -16.61 -4.09 -24.69
CA SER A 616 -16.97 -4.70 -25.96
C SER A 616 -15.74 -4.87 -26.86
N GLU A 617 -15.94 -5.42 -28.06
CA GLU A 617 -14.89 -5.55 -29.10
C GLU A 617 -14.53 -4.20 -29.75
N LEU A 618 -15.25 -3.14 -29.38
CA LEU A 618 -15.04 -1.77 -29.85
C LEU A 618 -13.77 -1.18 -29.24
N GLN A 619 -13.05 -0.39 -30.03
CA GLN A 619 -11.90 0.36 -29.51
C GLN A 619 -12.38 1.41 -28.53
N SER A 620 -11.85 1.37 -27.30
CA SER A 620 -12.16 2.37 -26.27
C SER A 620 -10.97 3.30 -25.99
N TYR A 621 -11.30 4.49 -25.48
CA TYR A 621 -10.38 5.60 -25.27
C TYR A 621 -10.53 6.15 -23.86
N CYS A 622 -9.42 6.47 -23.21
CA CYS A 622 -9.38 7.10 -21.90
C CYS A 622 -8.52 8.36 -21.95
N PHE A 623 -9.11 9.52 -21.70
CA PHE A 623 -8.43 10.81 -21.68
C PHE A 623 -8.30 11.30 -20.24
N LEU A 624 -7.06 11.53 -19.82
CA LEU A 624 -6.71 12.05 -18.50
C LEU A 624 -6.42 13.55 -18.65
N ALA A 625 -7.44 14.37 -18.43
CA ALA A 625 -7.29 15.81 -18.56
C ALA A 625 -6.64 16.41 -17.31
N THR A 626 -5.65 17.28 -17.50
CA THR A 626 -4.91 17.95 -16.43
C THR A 626 -4.52 19.38 -16.82
N LYS A 627 -4.11 20.18 -15.84
CA LYS A 627 -3.72 21.58 -16.05
C LYS A 627 -2.39 21.69 -16.78
N GLU A 628 -2.20 22.79 -17.52
CA GLU A 628 -0.94 23.07 -18.25
C GLU A 628 0.29 23.14 -17.33
N ASN A 629 0.13 23.49 -16.06
CA ASN A 629 1.23 23.46 -15.11
C ASN A 629 1.68 22.03 -14.75
N TYR A 630 1.02 20.95 -15.19
CA TYR A 630 1.53 19.59 -15.11
C TYR A 630 2.31 19.17 -16.37
N LYS A 631 2.40 20.05 -17.37
CA LYS A 631 3.30 19.90 -18.52
C LYS A 631 4.74 19.90 -18.01
N TYR A 632 5.50 18.93 -18.48
CA TYR A 632 6.88 18.67 -18.06
C TYR A 632 7.75 19.93 -18.08
N ASP A 633 7.91 20.56 -16.93
CA ASP A 633 9.01 21.48 -16.65
C ASP A 633 9.30 21.48 -15.13
N LEU A 634 10.38 20.79 -14.75
CA LEU A 634 10.83 20.50 -13.38
C LEU A 634 11.70 21.64 -12.81
N LYS A 635 11.31 22.90 -13.02
CA LYS A 635 12.19 24.06 -12.72
C LYS A 635 11.80 24.91 -11.51
N ARG A 636 10.85 24.51 -10.67
CA ARG A 636 10.52 25.29 -9.45
C ARG A 636 10.35 24.41 -8.21
N LYS A 637 11.18 24.67 -7.21
CA LYS A 637 11.20 24.07 -5.86
C LYS A 637 10.32 24.86 -4.91
N ASP A 638 9.15 24.30 -4.59
CA ASP A 638 8.34 24.64 -3.43
C ASP A 638 7.85 23.33 -2.80
N ALA A 639 7.37 23.33 -1.56
CA ALA A 639 6.88 22.12 -0.87
C ALA A 639 5.73 21.37 -1.61
N GLN A 640 5.11 21.99 -2.63
CA GLN A 640 4.16 21.37 -3.56
C GLN A 640 4.82 20.54 -4.68
N GLU A 641 6.15 20.51 -4.76
CA GLU A 641 6.89 19.84 -5.85
C GLU A 641 6.82 18.31 -5.74
N ASP A 642 6.81 17.76 -4.52
CA ASP A 642 6.72 16.31 -4.31
C ASP A 642 5.33 15.77 -4.68
N ASP A 643 4.26 16.48 -4.30
CA ASP A 643 2.89 16.15 -4.71
C ASP A 643 2.68 16.28 -6.23
N ARG A 644 3.26 17.33 -6.83
CA ARG A 644 3.21 17.54 -8.28
C ARG A 644 3.99 16.47 -9.04
N LYS A 645 5.17 16.09 -8.56
CA LYS A 645 5.96 14.97 -9.12
C LYS A 645 5.21 13.65 -9.00
N ALA A 646 4.64 13.37 -7.83
CA ALA A 646 3.84 12.17 -7.63
C ALA A 646 2.65 12.14 -8.60
N ALA A 647 1.93 13.25 -8.77
CA ALA A 647 0.84 13.34 -9.75
C ALA A 647 1.30 13.08 -11.20
N ILE A 648 2.43 13.66 -11.63
CA ILE A 648 2.99 13.42 -12.97
C ILE A 648 3.34 11.94 -13.15
N ILE A 649 3.98 11.31 -12.15
CA ILE A 649 4.31 9.88 -12.19
C ILE A 649 3.03 9.05 -12.31
N ARG A 650 1.97 9.36 -11.54
CA ARG A 650 0.67 8.67 -11.63
C ARG A 650 0.08 8.74 -13.04
N LEU A 651 -0.02 9.95 -13.60
CA LEU A 651 -0.63 10.18 -14.92
C LEU A 651 0.17 9.47 -16.02
N LYS A 652 1.50 9.56 -15.99
CA LYS A 652 2.39 8.87 -16.93
C LYS A 652 2.24 7.35 -16.83
N THR A 653 2.20 6.81 -15.61
CA THR A 653 2.02 5.37 -15.38
C THR A 653 0.70 4.87 -15.96
N MET A 654 -0.38 5.64 -15.84
CA MET A 654 -1.68 5.31 -16.45
C MET A 654 -1.66 5.34 -17.98
N GLU A 655 -0.88 6.24 -18.58
CA GLU A 655 -0.73 6.35 -20.04
C GLU A 655 0.11 5.19 -20.60
N GLU A 656 1.19 4.82 -19.93
CA GLU A 656 2.16 3.83 -20.40
C GLU A 656 1.76 2.37 -20.10
N SER A 657 1.04 2.14 -19.01
CA SER A 657 0.70 0.79 -18.55
C SER A 657 -0.79 0.52 -18.56
N THR A 658 -1.20 -0.58 -19.17
CA THR A 658 -2.55 -1.15 -18.99
C THR A 658 -2.61 -2.19 -17.89
N ASP A 659 -1.47 -2.68 -17.39
CA ASP A 659 -1.41 -3.71 -16.35
C ASP A 659 -1.74 -3.13 -14.96
N GLY A 660 -2.87 -3.56 -14.39
CA GLY A 660 -3.29 -3.19 -13.04
C GLY A 660 -2.29 -3.55 -11.93
N PHE A 661 -1.45 -4.58 -12.10
CA PHE A 661 -0.43 -4.92 -11.11
C PHE A 661 0.70 -3.89 -11.06
N ASN A 662 1.21 -3.49 -12.22
CA ASN A 662 2.23 -2.45 -12.34
C ASN A 662 1.72 -1.12 -11.76
N ILE A 663 0.47 -0.77 -12.08
CA ILE A 663 -0.20 0.42 -11.58
C ILE A 663 -0.30 0.40 -10.05
N SER A 664 -0.73 -0.71 -9.44
CA SER A 664 -0.82 -0.82 -7.98
C SER A 664 0.54 -0.79 -7.29
N GLU A 665 1.59 -1.33 -7.91
CA GLU A 665 2.96 -1.26 -7.38
C GLU A 665 3.46 0.19 -7.35
N VAL A 666 3.22 0.95 -8.41
CA VAL A 666 3.57 2.38 -8.46
C VAL A 666 2.72 3.19 -7.47
N ASP A 667 1.42 2.90 -7.34
CA ASP A 667 0.53 3.58 -6.38
C ASP A 667 1.05 3.40 -4.95
N LEU A 668 1.41 2.17 -4.60
CA LEU A 668 1.95 1.81 -3.30
C LEU A 668 3.31 2.48 -3.02
N LYS A 669 4.18 2.57 -4.04
CA LYS A 669 5.46 3.30 -3.93
C LYS A 669 5.26 4.80 -3.71
N LEU A 670 4.24 5.40 -4.33
CA LEU A 670 3.95 6.83 -4.24
C LEU A 670 3.23 7.23 -2.96
N ARG A 671 2.33 6.39 -2.44
CA ARG A 671 1.60 6.61 -1.17
C ARG A 671 2.43 6.22 0.05
N GLY A 672 3.38 5.30 -0.12
CA GLY A 672 4.01 4.60 0.99
C GLY A 672 3.04 3.62 1.67
N PRO A 673 3.55 2.72 2.52
CA PRO A 673 2.74 1.66 3.12
C PRO A 673 1.68 2.18 4.11
N GLY A 674 1.81 3.39 4.64
CA GLY A 674 0.94 3.92 5.70
C GLY A 674 -0.51 4.23 5.29
N ASP A 675 -0.73 4.75 4.07
CA ASP A 675 -2.05 5.23 3.63
C ASP A 675 -2.94 4.14 3.04
N VAL A 676 -2.37 3.11 2.39
CA VAL A 676 -3.12 1.95 1.88
C VAL A 676 -3.76 1.15 3.03
N LEU A 677 -3.22 1.29 4.24
CA LEU A 677 -3.65 0.58 5.43
C LEU A 677 -4.86 1.21 6.13
N GLY A 678 -5.33 2.38 5.69
CA GLY A 678 -6.30 3.17 6.45
C GLY A 678 -5.78 3.42 7.87
N THR A 679 -6.62 3.96 8.76
CA THR A 679 -6.30 4.05 10.20
C THR A 679 -5.78 2.71 10.70
N ARG A 680 -4.45 2.62 10.90
CA ARG A 680 -3.67 1.50 11.49
C ARG A 680 -4.59 0.34 11.82
N GLN A 681 -4.82 -0.57 10.87
CA GLN A 681 -5.55 -1.79 11.18
C GLN A 681 -4.87 -2.40 12.40
N SER A 682 -5.63 -2.46 13.49
CA SER A 682 -5.20 -2.91 14.81
C SER A 682 -4.74 -4.36 14.69
N GLY A 683 -3.46 -4.57 14.42
CA GLY A 683 -2.89 -5.91 14.24
C GLY A 683 -1.58 -6.01 13.45
N LEU A 684 -1.20 -5.02 12.64
CA LEU A 684 0.08 -5.06 11.93
C LEU A 684 1.23 -4.57 12.82
N PRO A 685 2.32 -5.35 12.96
CA PRO A 685 3.50 -4.89 13.69
C PRO A 685 4.17 -3.73 12.96
N SER A 686 4.73 -2.79 13.71
CA SER A 686 5.59 -1.76 13.16
C SER A 686 6.96 -2.36 12.83
N PHE A 687 7.20 -2.67 11.55
CA PHE A 687 8.52 -3.06 11.07
C PHE A 687 9.50 -1.88 11.17
N LYS A 688 10.72 -2.10 11.67
CA LYS A 688 11.74 -1.04 11.78
C LYS A 688 12.59 -0.94 10.52
N PHE A 689 12.86 -2.08 9.88
CA PHE A 689 13.73 -2.15 8.70
C PHE A 689 13.00 -2.59 7.44
N LEU A 690 12.01 -3.48 7.56
CA LEU A 690 11.30 -4.04 6.41
C LEU A 690 10.37 -3.00 5.75
N ASP A 691 10.50 -2.85 4.44
CA ASP A 691 9.56 -2.11 3.60
C ASP A 691 8.73 -3.11 2.78
N LEU A 692 7.43 -3.19 3.07
CA LEU A 692 6.51 -4.15 2.43
C LEU A 692 6.41 -4.02 0.90
N VAL A 693 6.78 -2.85 0.37
CA VAL A 693 6.71 -2.52 -1.04
C VAL A 693 8.01 -2.91 -1.74
N ARG A 694 9.14 -2.58 -1.13
CA ARG A 694 10.47 -2.75 -1.75
C ARG A 694 11.07 -4.12 -1.51
N ASP A 695 10.78 -4.73 -0.36
CA ASP A 695 11.44 -5.95 0.10
C ASP A 695 10.66 -7.23 -0.25
N GLY A 696 9.91 -7.20 -1.36
CA GLY A 696 9.01 -8.28 -1.76
C GLY A 696 9.66 -9.67 -1.88
N ASP A 697 10.88 -9.73 -2.40
CA ASP A 697 11.63 -10.98 -2.54
C ASP A 697 12.01 -11.55 -1.16
N ILE A 698 12.40 -10.69 -0.21
CA ILE A 698 12.73 -11.09 1.16
C ILE A 698 11.51 -11.68 1.84
N ILE A 699 10.34 -11.04 1.68
CA ILE A 699 9.07 -11.50 2.25
C ILE A 699 8.70 -12.87 1.69
N THR A 700 8.82 -13.06 0.38
CA THR A 700 8.48 -14.31 -0.30
C THR A 700 9.33 -15.47 0.20
N GLU A 701 10.64 -15.25 0.31
CA GLU A 701 11.58 -16.24 0.81
C GLU A 701 11.34 -16.58 2.29
N ALA A 702 11.23 -15.56 3.14
CA ALA A 702 10.99 -15.76 4.57
C ALA A 702 9.68 -16.51 4.84
N ARG A 703 8.62 -16.21 4.08
CA ARG A 703 7.37 -16.95 4.17
C ARG A 703 7.53 -18.42 3.80
N ARG A 704 8.22 -18.71 2.68
CA ARG A 704 8.44 -20.09 2.26
C ARG A 704 9.10 -20.91 3.37
N GLU A 705 10.13 -20.36 4.01
CA GLU A 705 10.82 -21.02 5.11
C GLU A 705 9.93 -21.17 6.36
N ALA A 706 9.20 -20.12 6.73
CA ALA A 706 8.31 -20.14 7.89
C ALA A 706 7.19 -21.19 7.73
N PHE A 707 6.53 -21.23 6.57
CA PHE A 707 5.46 -22.19 6.30
C PHE A 707 6.00 -23.62 6.21
N SER A 708 7.11 -23.83 5.49
CA SER A 708 7.75 -25.15 5.40
C SER A 708 8.20 -25.66 6.77
N MET A 709 8.70 -24.77 7.65
CA MET A 709 9.07 -25.12 9.02
C MET A 709 7.88 -25.56 9.86
N ILE A 710 6.72 -24.90 9.74
CA ILE A 710 5.51 -25.27 10.47
C ILE A 710 4.83 -26.53 9.89
N GLU A 711 4.98 -26.80 8.61
CA GLU A 711 4.57 -28.06 8.01
C GLU A 711 5.37 -29.24 8.58
N ASP A 712 6.70 -29.12 8.63
CA ASP A 712 7.63 -30.16 9.08
C ASP A 712 7.74 -30.30 10.62
N ASP A 713 7.62 -29.19 11.35
CA ASP A 713 7.70 -29.14 12.82
C ASP A 713 6.62 -28.21 13.41
N PRO A 714 5.36 -28.69 13.47
CA PRO A 714 4.19 -27.89 13.84
C PRO A 714 4.27 -27.18 15.19
N HIS A 715 5.05 -27.75 16.11
CA HIS A 715 5.20 -27.26 17.48
C HIS A 715 6.60 -26.71 17.75
N LEU A 716 7.45 -26.56 16.71
CA LEU A 716 8.83 -26.11 16.82
C LEU A 716 9.63 -26.91 17.89
N ARG A 717 9.43 -28.23 17.94
CA ARG A 717 10.02 -29.12 18.96
C ARG A 717 11.35 -29.72 18.53
N LYS A 718 11.70 -29.67 17.25
CA LYS A 718 13.00 -30.16 16.77
C LYS A 718 14.13 -29.30 17.36
N PRO A 719 15.27 -29.90 17.75
CA PRO A 719 16.38 -29.15 18.37
C PRO A 719 16.87 -27.96 17.54
N GLN A 720 16.84 -28.11 16.21
CA GLN A 720 17.25 -27.08 15.25
C GLN A 720 16.40 -25.80 15.33
N ASN A 721 15.15 -25.92 15.78
CA ASN A 721 14.17 -24.85 15.84
C ASN A 721 14.01 -24.26 17.25
N GLU A 722 14.74 -24.78 18.25
CA GLU A 722 14.61 -24.36 19.64
C GLU A 722 14.89 -22.87 19.83
N ILE A 723 15.94 -22.35 19.18
CA ILE A 723 16.31 -20.93 19.23
C ILE A 723 15.17 -20.06 18.70
N ILE A 724 14.59 -20.45 17.57
CA ILE A 724 13.47 -19.76 16.92
C ILE A 724 12.23 -19.80 17.83
N ARG A 725 11.90 -20.97 18.40
CA ARG A 725 10.79 -21.12 19.35
C ARG A 725 10.96 -20.19 20.55
N ASN A 726 12.13 -20.16 21.15
CA ASN A 726 12.40 -19.36 22.35
C ASN A 726 12.28 -17.86 22.05
N GLU A 727 12.79 -17.41 20.89
CA GLU A 727 12.61 -16.03 20.45
C GLU A 727 11.14 -15.72 20.19
N PHE A 728 10.44 -16.60 19.46
CA PHE A 728 9.05 -16.42 19.11
C PHE A 728 8.18 -16.28 20.37
N LEU A 729 8.34 -17.19 21.35
CA LEU A 729 7.64 -17.13 22.63
C LEU A 729 7.96 -15.85 23.43
N ARG A 730 9.17 -15.30 23.28
CA ARG A 730 9.56 -14.04 23.91
C ARG A 730 8.85 -12.84 23.27
N GLN A 731 8.78 -12.78 21.95
CA GLN A 731 8.20 -11.64 21.22
C GLN A 731 6.67 -11.56 21.38
N TYR A 732 5.99 -12.69 21.45
CA TYR A 732 4.52 -12.75 21.43
C TYR A 732 3.88 -13.10 22.78
N LYS A 733 4.64 -13.00 23.88
CA LYS A 733 4.20 -13.37 25.25
C LYS A 733 3.02 -12.55 25.78
N ASP A 734 2.88 -11.30 25.32
CA ASP A 734 1.85 -10.36 25.77
C ASP A 734 0.63 -10.28 24.84
N ASP A 735 0.65 -11.00 23.72
CA ASP A 735 -0.49 -11.08 22.81
C ASP A 735 -1.50 -12.08 23.39
N LYS A 736 -2.67 -11.58 23.84
CA LYS A 736 -3.73 -12.38 24.50
C LYS A 736 -4.20 -13.58 23.68
N SER A 737 -3.83 -13.66 22.39
CA SER A 737 -4.07 -14.80 21.50
C SER A 737 -3.21 -16.05 21.78
N TYR A 738 -2.23 -15.98 22.69
CA TYR A 738 -1.21 -17.03 22.87
C TYR A 738 -1.44 -18.00 24.04
N PHE A 739 -2.49 -17.85 24.85
CA PHE A 739 -2.71 -18.71 26.01
C PHE A 739 -3.02 -20.19 25.69
N ASP A 740 -3.18 -20.55 24.41
CA ASP A 740 -3.43 -21.94 23.96
C ASP A 740 -2.21 -22.60 23.28
N ILE A 741 -0.96 -22.24 23.64
CA ILE A 741 0.27 -22.88 23.12
C ILE A 741 1.18 -23.45 24.24
N ALA A 742 0.81 -23.27 25.51
CA ALA A 742 1.46 -23.98 26.62
C ALA A 742 0.88 -25.40 26.76
#